data_AF-A0A663DUL6-F1
#
_entry.id   AF-A0A663DUL6-F1
#
_cell.length_a   1.000
_cell.length_b   1.000
_cell.length_c   1.000
_cell.angle_alpha   90.00
_cell.angle_beta   90.00
_cell.angle_gamma   90.00
#
_symmetry.space_group_name_H-M   'P 1'
#
loop_
_entity.id
_entity.type
_entity.pdbx_description
1 polymer ?
#
loop_
_entity_poly.entity_id
_entity_poly.type
_entity_poly.pdbx_seq_one_letter_code
_entity_poly.pdbx_strand_id
1 'polypeptide(L)'
;MENFILYEEIGRGSKTVVYKGRRKGTINFVAVLCTDKCKRAEITNWVRLTHEIRHKNIVTFHEWYETSNHLWLVVELCTGGSLESVIAQDEHLPEDVVRELGVDLITGLYHIHKLGIIFCELTPGKILLEGPGTLKFSNFCLAKVDGENLEEFFALVGSEEGEGDVSEKNLINRIQAEGVYFFGCFLRKMSSSYIIAPDSHFEVCLICEIHFCLLVGRPPFFSDSFSELIEKILYEDPLPPRPQGNILLFSRPTPRTSTAVEVSDSTIGPIQNSPQKDSCFEKAKNMCSSQQDMESTLKELIYTESDLIITPIIDNPKIMKQVPVRFDLKTLHIPTYSAEKLSSMKEMDWNDFLQRVCSLLDSTEKNTGAARSKLNLLDYLCTVAVHKENASRLISSQLFPILIQQLRAAANWDIRAKVARVIGLLALHTSELGENVPVSEAIILLTELIRENFRNSKLKQCLLPALGELLYLVAREEEKREHPRECWVVPLAAYTVLMRCLREGEDRVVNHLAAKIIENVCTTLSCHAQGFITGEIGPVLWYLFTHSTVDSLKITAVSALCRITRYSPNAFQSVIEKVGLTAVLNSLANGICRIQQYMLTMFLAMLSCGIHLQRLIQEKDFVTTVTRLLESPSTFIRAKAFLVLLQVLINNREMLLLSCQARLVMYIERDSRKTMPGKEQQGGSEYLSKCLDLLIYHIVQELPGILGDILTALTSVSGRKHPSTVQAKQLKMCLPMMPVVLHLVTSQVFCPQIVTEEFLFNYGTLLNFIRSVDSGETNLDGAIGQAASEELIKTTLSTFEALTQHPVLLTIHRLTVEDCIFPPLVSLVHSQNVEWRLFSLRLLSETTSLLLNHEVMAEEKGESPDSNSKLLSLIRDSLLPQYEHILLAPDPVPMYALKLLVALTEHSPASVSLVEEIRLFPVLFQVILEHQDSILGNTVQTVVALLNNMVANKSTNMMLLFEEGLAHHICNLLIETVALYLEADDKSSSKTENALLLSLLDILHCMLMYTANIVRQTLQAQKSGAGGDTQAAEDLLLINKPLMDLISLLIQLLPSEDTEIFVSASQCLSLLVQLYGGNGQESMSPENMDSFAEVLKSKKDTQQLKLLLRIVKRLVSRFLSLSVLLRSLPALSPCTQSFQLKEGNFPSVRGRRHLNFASAVLSTRVRL
;
A
#
# COMPACT_ATOMS: atom_id res chain seq x y z
N MET A 1 -39.88 -7.43 16.57
CA MET A 1 -40.07 -8.81 16.07
C MET A 1 -41.00 -8.94 14.86
N GLU A 2 -41.87 -7.96 14.57
CA GLU A 2 -42.79 -8.06 13.41
C GLU A 2 -42.08 -8.15 12.05
N ASN A 3 -40.83 -7.72 11.95
CA ASN A 3 -40.02 -7.69 10.73
C ASN A 3 -39.20 -8.97 10.46
N PHE A 4 -39.24 -9.98 11.34
CA PHE A 4 -38.42 -11.19 11.19
C PHE A 4 -39.28 -12.48 11.25
N ILE A 5 -38.83 -13.51 10.52
CA ILE A 5 -39.37 -14.87 10.55
C ILE A 5 -38.31 -15.74 11.22
N LEU A 6 -38.67 -16.38 12.34
CA LEU A 6 -37.81 -17.34 13.03
C LEU A 6 -37.95 -18.73 12.41
N TYR A 7 -36.83 -19.45 12.35
CA TYR A 7 -36.72 -20.83 11.89
C TYR A 7 -36.21 -21.71 13.05
N GLU A 8 -35.24 -22.58 12.77
CA GLU A 8 -34.65 -23.52 13.70
C GLU A 8 -33.78 -22.86 14.77
N GLU A 9 -33.66 -23.54 15.90
CA GLU A 9 -32.71 -23.22 16.96
C GLU A 9 -31.30 -23.65 16.53
N ILE A 10 -30.35 -22.72 16.56
CA ILE A 10 -28.94 -22.95 16.21
C ILE A 10 -28.09 -23.22 17.45
N GLY A 11 -28.48 -22.68 18.61
CA GLY A 11 -27.74 -22.88 19.85
C GLY A 11 -28.54 -22.51 21.10
N ARG A 12 -28.23 -23.17 22.23
CA ARG A 12 -28.89 -22.95 23.52
C ARG A 12 -27.87 -22.89 24.64
N GLY A 13 -27.82 -21.75 25.30
CA GLY A 13 -27.14 -21.55 26.57
C GLY A 13 -28.12 -21.63 27.75
N SER A 14 -27.60 -21.41 28.96
CA SER A 14 -28.37 -21.49 30.21
C SER A 14 -29.54 -20.51 30.31
N LYS A 15 -29.38 -19.29 29.77
CA LYS A 15 -30.38 -18.20 29.81
C LYS A 15 -30.60 -17.51 28.45
N THR A 16 -30.05 -18.09 27.38
CA THR A 16 -30.11 -17.52 26.02
C THR A 16 -30.32 -18.63 25.00
N VAL A 17 -31.27 -18.45 24.09
CA VAL A 17 -31.52 -19.36 22.96
C VAL A 17 -31.34 -18.60 21.66
N VAL A 18 -30.58 -19.15 20.72
CA VAL A 18 -30.24 -18.53 19.43
C VAL A 18 -31.03 -19.21 18.32
N TYR A 19 -31.81 -18.43 17.58
CA TYR A 19 -32.61 -18.89 16.45
C TYR A 19 -32.06 -18.36 15.13
N LYS A 20 -32.17 -19.17 14.07
CA LYS A 20 -32.01 -18.70 12.70
C LYS A 20 -33.21 -17.84 12.34
N GLY A 21 -32.99 -16.61 11.93
CA GLY A 21 -34.03 -15.69 11.47
C GLY A 21 -33.85 -15.30 10.00
N ARG A 22 -34.92 -14.81 9.38
CA ARG A 22 -34.86 -14.10 8.10
C ARG A 22 -35.67 -12.82 8.18
N ARG A 23 -35.12 -11.74 7.63
CA ARG A 23 -35.85 -10.47 7.55
C ARG A 23 -36.99 -10.58 6.52
N LYS A 24 -38.20 -10.19 6.91
CA LYS A 24 -39.38 -10.19 6.03
C LYS A 24 -39.12 -9.28 4.83
N GLY A 25 -39.42 -9.77 3.64
CA GLY A 25 -39.21 -9.03 2.38
C GLY A 25 -37.81 -9.11 1.78
N THR A 26 -36.82 -9.70 2.47
CA THR A 26 -35.47 -9.91 1.91
C THR A 26 -35.07 -11.39 1.94
N ILE A 27 -33.93 -11.74 1.32
CA ILE A 27 -33.32 -13.07 1.40
C ILE A 27 -32.21 -13.14 2.47
N ASN A 28 -32.10 -12.12 3.32
CA ASN A 28 -31.01 -12.02 4.30
C ASN A 28 -31.37 -12.80 5.57
N PHE A 29 -30.55 -13.80 5.87
CA PHE A 29 -30.62 -14.55 7.12
C PHE A 29 -29.85 -13.83 8.23
N VAL A 30 -30.35 -13.93 9.46
CA VAL A 30 -29.82 -13.28 10.67
C VAL A 30 -29.82 -14.27 11.83
N ALA A 31 -28.99 -14.04 12.84
CA ALA A 31 -29.06 -14.76 14.11
C ALA A 31 -29.88 -13.93 15.10
N VAL A 32 -30.88 -14.56 15.73
CA VAL A 32 -31.78 -13.91 16.69
C VAL A 32 -31.62 -14.56 18.05
N LEU A 33 -31.01 -13.83 18.98
CA LEU A 33 -30.78 -14.28 20.35
C LEU A 33 -31.99 -13.88 21.22
N CYS A 34 -32.61 -14.86 21.87
CA CYS A 34 -33.66 -14.70 22.86
C CYS A 34 -33.07 -14.92 24.25
N THR A 35 -32.94 -13.85 25.03
CA THR A 35 -32.27 -13.83 26.33
C THR A 35 -33.23 -13.43 27.45
N ASP A 36 -33.08 -14.01 28.63
CA ASP A 36 -33.88 -13.65 29.81
C ASP A 36 -33.61 -12.23 30.30
N LYS A 37 -34.63 -11.60 30.88
CA LYS A 37 -34.55 -10.21 31.36
C LYS A 37 -33.51 -9.96 32.44
N CYS A 38 -33.14 -10.98 33.22
CA CYS A 38 -32.08 -10.87 34.23
C CYS A 38 -30.69 -10.60 33.64
N LYS A 39 -30.51 -10.67 32.31
CA LYS A 39 -29.27 -10.29 31.60
C LYS A 39 -29.40 -8.93 30.89
N ARG A 40 -30.30 -8.05 31.35
CA ARG A 40 -30.53 -6.73 30.73
C ARG A 40 -29.24 -5.91 30.63
N ALA A 41 -28.46 -5.85 31.71
CA ALA A 41 -27.22 -5.09 31.75
C ALA A 41 -26.20 -5.59 30.69
N GLU A 42 -26.02 -6.92 30.58
CA GLU A 42 -25.13 -7.55 29.59
C GLU A 42 -25.52 -7.19 28.15
N ILE A 43 -26.80 -7.36 27.79
CA ILE A 43 -27.29 -7.10 26.43
C ILE A 43 -27.24 -5.61 26.09
N THR A 44 -27.58 -4.74 27.05
CA THR A 44 -27.53 -3.28 26.84
C THR A 44 -26.09 -2.82 26.59
N ASN A 45 -25.11 -3.42 27.27
CA ASN A 45 -23.70 -3.12 27.06
C ASN A 45 -23.24 -3.56 25.66
N TRP A 46 -23.60 -4.77 25.23
CA TRP A 46 -23.31 -5.23 23.87
C TRP A 46 -23.88 -4.26 22.83
N VAL A 47 -25.17 -3.90 22.94
CA VAL A 47 -25.81 -2.97 22.00
C VAL A 47 -25.10 -1.62 21.99
N ARG A 48 -24.81 -1.03 23.16
CA ARG A 48 -24.11 0.26 23.28
C ARG A 48 -22.79 0.28 22.53
N LEU A 49 -21.99 -0.78 22.68
CA LEU A 49 -20.63 -0.84 22.12
C LEU A 49 -20.63 -1.17 20.63
N THR A 50 -21.61 -1.93 20.13
CA THR A 50 -21.60 -2.43 18.74
C THR A 50 -22.51 -1.69 17.78
N HIS A 51 -23.37 -0.77 18.27
CA HIS A 51 -24.35 -0.07 17.44
C HIS A 51 -23.76 0.66 16.23
N GLU A 52 -22.58 1.27 16.39
CA GLU A 52 -21.92 2.04 15.34
C GLU A 52 -20.72 1.33 14.70
N ILE A 53 -20.38 0.13 15.18
CA ILE A 53 -19.23 -0.62 14.70
C ILE A 53 -19.59 -1.38 13.42
N ARG A 54 -18.84 -1.13 12.34
CA ARG A 54 -18.93 -1.88 11.10
C ARG A 54 -17.54 -2.30 10.66
N HIS A 55 -17.23 -3.58 10.83
CA HIS A 55 -15.92 -4.14 10.49
C HIS A 55 -16.04 -5.60 10.04
N LYS A 56 -15.18 -6.03 9.10
CA LYS A 56 -15.24 -7.39 8.53
C LYS A 56 -15.06 -8.51 9.57
N ASN A 57 -14.29 -8.24 10.63
CA ASN A 57 -13.97 -9.21 11.69
C ASN A 57 -14.79 -9.00 12.97
N ILE A 58 -15.90 -8.26 12.93
CA ILE A 58 -16.79 -8.05 14.08
C ILE A 58 -18.20 -8.37 13.62
N VAL A 59 -18.94 -9.16 14.40
CA VAL A 59 -20.33 -9.52 14.08
C VAL A 59 -21.18 -8.26 14.04
N THR A 60 -21.83 -8.02 12.90
CA THR A 60 -22.63 -6.81 12.70
C THR A 60 -23.91 -6.85 13.55
N PHE A 61 -24.10 -5.86 14.40
CA PHE A 61 -25.36 -5.63 15.09
C PHE A 61 -26.41 -5.07 14.12
N HIS A 62 -27.65 -5.57 14.20
CA HIS A 62 -28.75 -5.06 13.40
C HIS A 62 -29.77 -4.29 14.24
N GLU A 63 -30.48 -4.99 15.13
CA GLU A 63 -31.59 -4.44 15.90
C GLU A 63 -31.74 -5.19 17.22
N TRP A 64 -32.34 -4.58 18.23
CA TRP A 64 -32.74 -5.29 19.45
C TRP A 64 -34.17 -4.91 19.86
N TYR A 65 -34.85 -5.80 20.57
CA TYR A 65 -36.22 -5.61 21.04
C TYR A 65 -36.35 -6.09 22.47
N GLU A 66 -37.16 -5.39 23.25
CA GLU A 66 -37.59 -5.86 24.56
C GLU A 66 -39.07 -6.27 24.49
N THR A 67 -39.39 -7.47 24.96
CA THR A 67 -40.77 -7.96 25.12
C THR A 67 -41.15 -8.05 26.60
N SER A 68 -42.37 -8.47 26.94
CA SER A 68 -42.77 -8.62 28.34
C SER A 68 -41.88 -9.61 29.11
N ASN A 69 -41.40 -10.66 28.44
CA ASN A 69 -40.71 -11.79 29.08
C ASN A 69 -39.23 -11.94 28.67
N HIS A 70 -38.82 -11.51 27.48
CA HIS A 70 -37.47 -11.73 26.95
C HIS A 70 -36.88 -10.50 26.24
N LEU A 71 -35.56 -10.44 26.19
CA LEU A 71 -34.75 -9.53 25.37
C LEU A 71 -34.35 -10.24 24.08
N TRP A 72 -34.55 -9.59 22.94
CA TRP A 72 -34.26 -10.13 21.62
C TRP A 72 -33.16 -9.31 20.97
N LEU A 73 -32.04 -9.94 20.63
CA LEU A 73 -30.92 -9.30 19.96
C LEU A 73 -30.76 -9.90 18.56
N VAL A 74 -30.78 -9.06 17.52
CA VAL A 74 -30.64 -9.47 16.12
C VAL A 74 -29.27 -9.06 15.61
N VAL A 75 -28.49 -10.04 15.18
CA VAL A 75 -27.13 -9.88 14.66
C VAL A 75 -26.95 -10.65 13.35
N GLU A 76 -25.84 -10.41 12.68
CA GLU A 76 -25.40 -11.16 11.51
C GLU A 76 -25.30 -12.67 11.79
N LEU A 77 -25.70 -13.50 10.82
CA LEU A 77 -25.61 -14.96 10.92
C LEU A 77 -24.27 -15.48 10.39
N CYS A 78 -23.40 -15.96 11.28
CA CYS A 78 -22.17 -16.65 10.94
C CYS A 78 -22.44 -18.14 10.69
N THR A 79 -22.38 -18.59 9.43
CA THR A 79 -22.74 -19.97 9.05
C THR A 79 -21.66 -21.02 9.33
N GLY A 80 -20.42 -20.61 9.64
CA GLY A 80 -19.28 -21.49 9.92
C GLY A 80 -19.15 -21.94 11.38
N GLY A 81 -20.09 -21.57 12.26
CA GLY A 81 -20.06 -21.96 13.67
C GLY A 81 -19.04 -21.20 14.51
N SER A 82 -18.75 -21.72 15.72
CA SER A 82 -17.72 -21.16 16.60
C SER A 82 -16.34 -21.77 16.29
N LEU A 83 -15.28 -21.01 16.55
CA LEU A 83 -13.91 -21.51 16.39
C LEU A 83 -13.65 -22.72 17.29
N GLU A 84 -14.24 -22.76 18.49
CA GLU A 84 -14.22 -23.93 19.38
C GLU A 84 -14.79 -25.19 18.71
N SER A 85 -15.92 -25.07 18.00
CA SER A 85 -16.52 -26.22 17.32
C SER A 85 -15.66 -26.76 16.18
N VAL A 86 -14.92 -25.87 15.50
CA VAL A 86 -13.97 -26.26 14.44
C VAL A 86 -12.73 -26.93 15.04
N ILE A 87 -12.15 -26.37 16.10
CA ILE A 87 -11.01 -26.98 16.81
C ILE A 87 -11.39 -28.38 17.34
N ALA A 88 -12.60 -28.53 17.89
CA ALA A 88 -13.08 -29.81 18.42
C ALA A 88 -13.37 -30.85 17.32
N GLN A 89 -13.70 -30.44 16.10
CA GLN A 89 -13.98 -31.34 14.97
C GLN A 89 -12.71 -31.78 14.24
N ASP A 90 -11.83 -30.84 13.95
CA ASP A 90 -10.67 -31.08 13.07
C ASP A 90 -9.40 -31.48 13.86
N GLU A 91 -9.39 -31.28 15.19
CA GLU A 91 -8.26 -31.43 16.13
C GLU A 91 -7.03 -30.56 15.79
N HIS A 92 -6.61 -30.47 14.52
CA HIS A 92 -5.48 -29.68 14.04
C HIS A 92 -5.85 -29.00 12.71
N LEU A 93 -5.53 -27.71 12.57
CA LEU A 93 -5.74 -26.99 11.33
C LEU A 93 -4.42 -26.83 10.55
N PRO A 94 -4.45 -26.84 9.20
CA PRO A 94 -3.27 -26.56 8.39
C PRO A 94 -2.68 -25.18 8.72
N GLU A 95 -1.36 -25.07 8.76
CA GLU A 95 -0.66 -23.83 9.15
C GLU A 95 -1.12 -22.60 8.36
N ASP A 96 -1.40 -22.75 7.06
CA ASP A 96 -1.89 -21.68 6.22
C ASP A 96 -3.27 -21.15 6.67
N VAL A 97 -4.17 -22.05 7.10
CA VAL A 97 -5.50 -21.68 7.64
C VAL A 97 -5.34 -21.00 8.99
N VAL A 98 -4.45 -21.50 9.85
CA VAL A 98 -4.14 -20.87 11.15
C VAL A 98 -3.60 -19.46 10.98
N ARG A 99 -2.74 -19.25 9.98
CA ARG A 99 -2.19 -17.93 9.63
C ARG A 99 -3.28 -16.97 9.19
N GLU A 100 -4.20 -17.40 8.31
CA GLU A 100 -5.33 -16.59 7.86
C GLU A 100 -6.27 -16.20 9.02
N LEU A 101 -6.63 -17.17 9.86
CA LEU A 101 -7.44 -16.92 11.06
C LEU A 101 -6.72 -15.98 12.05
N GLY A 102 -5.41 -16.13 12.21
CA GLY A 102 -4.58 -15.26 13.04
C GLY A 102 -4.58 -13.80 12.55
N VAL A 103 -4.49 -13.59 11.23
CA VAL A 103 -4.57 -12.25 10.63
C VAL A 103 -5.94 -11.62 10.91
N ASP A 104 -7.03 -12.36 10.72
CA ASP A 104 -8.37 -11.85 10.99
C ASP A 104 -8.61 -11.52 12.47
N LEU A 105 -8.07 -12.34 13.38
CA LEU A 105 -8.15 -12.13 14.82
C LEU A 105 -7.42 -10.83 15.22
N ILE A 106 -6.18 -10.63 14.76
CA ILE A 106 -5.41 -9.40 15.04
C ILE A 106 -6.10 -8.18 14.42
N THR A 107 -6.59 -8.30 13.18
CA THR A 107 -7.23 -7.18 12.46
C THR A 107 -8.50 -6.73 13.18
N GLY A 108 -9.32 -7.66 13.66
CA GLY A 108 -10.52 -7.34 14.43
C GLY A 108 -10.20 -6.72 15.79
N LEU A 109 -9.25 -7.28 16.53
CA LEU A 109 -8.88 -6.79 17.86
C LEU A 109 -8.26 -5.38 17.79
N TYR A 110 -7.37 -5.14 16.83
CA TYR A 110 -6.79 -3.82 16.58
C TYR A 110 -7.87 -2.76 16.32
N HIS A 111 -8.93 -3.12 15.57
CA HIS A 111 -10.04 -2.20 15.31
C HIS A 111 -10.84 -1.88 16.58
N ILE A 112 -11.15 -2.89 17.40
CA ILE A 112 -11.84 -2.72 18.69
C ILE A 112 -11.03 -1.78 19.60
N HIS A 113 -9.72 -1.95 19.63
CA HIS A 113 -8.81 -1.17 20.47
C HIS A 113 -8.63 0.26 20.01
N LYS A 114 -8.59 0.48 18.69
CA LYS A 114 -8.57 1.82 18.10
C LYS A 114 -9.82 2.64 18.48
N LEU A 115 -10.94 1.97 18.74
CA LEU A 115 -12.18 2.59 19.22
C LEU A 115 -12.19 2.83 20.74
N GLY A 116 -11.09 2.53 21.44
CA GLY A 116 -10.99 2.63 22.89
C GLY A 116 -11.81 1.58 23.63
N ILE A 117 -12.12 0.45 23.00
CA ILE A 117 -12.87 -0.65 23.61
C ILE A 117 -11.91 -1.79 23.96
N ILE A 118 -12.07 -2.38 25.13
CA ILE A 118 -11.36 -3.57 25.59
C ILE A 118 -12.37 -4.73 25.58
N PHE A 119 -12.06 -5.80 24.84
CA PHE A 119 -13.03 -6.87 24.57
C PHE A 119 -13.32 -7.76 25.80
N CYS A 120 -12.34 -7.94 26.69
CA CYS A 120 -12.42 -8.62 27.99
C CYS A 120 -12.85 -10.11 28.02
N GLU A 121 -13.44 -10.66 26.96
CA GLU A 121 -13.92 -12.06 26.90
C GLU A 121 -13.42 -12.78 25.65
N LEU A 122 -12.10 -12.94 25.52
CA LEU A 122 -11.47 -13.58 24.37
C LEU A 122 -11.37 -15.11 24.57
N THR A 123 -12.34 -15.87 24.06
CA THR A 123 -12.33 -17.34 24.06
C THR A 123 -12.75 -17.92 22.69
N PRO A 124 -12.29 -19.13 22.31
CA PRO A 124 -12.65 -19.74 21.02
C PRO A 124 -14.16 -19.90 20.80
N GLY A 125 -14.95 -20.09 21.87
CA GLY A 125 -16.41 -20.19 21.81
C GLY A 125 -17.11 -18.88 21.44
N LYS A 126 -16.45 -17.72 21.61
CA LYS A 126 -16.98 -16.37 21.31
C LYS A 126 -16.46 -15.80 19.99
N ILE A 127 -15.61 -16.55 19.31
CA ILE A 127 -15.10 -16.23 17.98
C ILE A 127 -15.89 -17.08 16.97
N LEU A 128 -16.53 -16.43 16.00
CA LEU A 128 -17.39 -17.09 15.01
C LEU A 128 -16.76 -17.07 13.62
N LEU A 129 -17.14 -18.02 12.78
CA LEU A 129 -16.68 -18.12 11.39
C LEU A 129 -17.84 -17.89 10.41
N GLU A 130 -17.62 -17.09 9.39
CA GLU A 130 -18.57 -16.92 8.29
C GLU A 130 -18.39 -18.06 7.25
N GLY A 131 -19.38 -18.26 6.35
CA GLY A 131 -19.33 -19.29 5.31
C GLY A 131 -18.06 -19.35 4.43
N PRO A 132 -17.41 -18.22 4.07
CA PRO A 132 -16.13 -18.23 3.36
C PRO A 132 -14.89 -18.40 4.27
N GLY A 133 -15.05 -18.63 5.58
CA GLY A 133 -13.94 -18.84 6.52
C GLY A 133 -13.43 -17.60 7.24
N THR A 134 -14.08 -16.43 7.06
CA THR A 134 -13.69 -15.18 7.75
C THR A 134 -14.04 -15.23 9.23
N LEU A 135 -13.06 -14.89 10.08
CA LEU A 135 -13.22 -14.88 11.54
C LEU A 135 -13.84 -13.57 12.03
N LYS A 136 -14.84 -13.66 12.91
CA LYS A 136 -15.55 -12.52 13.50
C LYS A 136 -15.70 -12.61 15.01
N PHE A 137 -15.39 -11.52 15.70
CA PHE A 137 -15.63 -11.34 17.13
C PHE A 137 -17.13 -11.19 17.41
N SER A 138 -17.64 -11.98 18.35
CA SER A 138 -19.02 -11.93 18.83
C SER A 138 -19.07 -11.76 20.36
N ASN A 139 -20.20 -11.34 20.92
CA ASN A 139 -20.43 -11.25 22.37
C ASN A 139 -19.63 -10.16 23.10
N PHE A 140 -20.09 -8.90 22.99
CA PHE A 140 -19.51 -7.74 23.69
C PHE A 140 -20.14 -7.48 25.08
N CYS A 141 -20.80 -8.48 25.68
CA CYS A 141 -21.49 -8.32 26.96
C CYS A 141 -20.58 -7.82 28.08
N LEU A 142 -19.32 -8.29 28.11
CA LEU A 142 -18.33 -7.96 29.13
C LEU A 142 -17.26 -6.96 28.67
N ALA A 143 -17.37 -6.44 27.45
CA ALA A 143 -16.45 -5.45 26.92
C ALA A 143 -16.62 -4.10 27.64
N LYS A 144 -15.56 -3.29 27.70
CA LYS A 144 -15.58 -1.96 28.34
C LYS A 144 -14.90 -0.89 27.51
N VAL A 145 -15.23 0.37 27.76
CA VAL A 145 -14.45 1.50 27.21
C VAL A 145 -13.24 1.75 28.11
N ASP A 146 -12.11 2.12 27.52
CA ASP A 146 -10.89 2.45 28.26
C ASP A 146 -11.15 3.58 29.26
N GLY A 147 -10.73 3.38 30.51
CA GLY A 147 -11.02 4.26 31.64
C GLY A 147 -12.35 4.03 32.40
N GLU A 148 -13.24 3.12 31.97
CA GLU A 148 -14.45 2.77 32.75
C GLU A 148 -14.14 1.94 34.01
N ASN A 149 -14.75 2.30 35.15
CA ASN A 149 -14.50 1.64 36.44
C ASN A 149 -15.24 0.30 36.54
N LEU A 150 -14.48 -0.78 36.70
CA LEU A 150 -14.99 -2.17 36.64
C LEU A 150 -15.93 -2.51 37.80
N GLU A 151 -15.69 -1.94 38.98
CA GLU A 151 -16.42 -2.29 40.21
C GLU A 151 -17.89 -1.81 40.17
N GLU A 152 -18.15 -0.62 39.62
CA GLU A 152 -19.52 -0.08 39.49
C GLU A 152 -20.34 -0.84 38.43
N PHE A 153 -19.73 -1.22 37.31
CA PHE A 153 -20.41 -1.99 36.26
C PHE A 153 -20.79 -3.41 36.73
N PHE A 154 -19.88 -4.13 37.39
CA PHE A 154 -20.19 -5.48 37.89
C PHE A 154 -21.11 -5.49 39.12
N ALA A 155 -21.10 -4.45 39.95
CA ALA A 155 -22.09 -4.29 41.02
C ALA A 155 -23.51 -4.10 40.47
N LEU A 156 -23.65 -3.42 39.32
CA LEU A 156 -24.92 -3.26 38.62
C LEU A 156 -25.40 -4.57 37.97
N VAL A 157 -24.49 -5.37 37.40
CA VAL A 157 -24.81 -6.68 36.78
C VAL A 157 -25.13 -7.75 37.85
N GLY A 158 -24.47 -7.71 39.00
CA GLY A 158 -24.62 -8.70 40.06
C GLY A 158 -25.84 -8.50 40.98
N SER A 159 -26.43 -7.30 41.00
CA SER A 159 -27.56 -6.96 41.90
C SER A 159 -28.94 -7.38 41.38
N GLU A 160 -29.05 -7.82 40.11
CA GLU A 160 -30.30 -8.32 39.53
C GLU A 160 -30.50 -9.85 39.70
N GLU A 161 -29.52 -10.60 40.23
CA GLU A 161 -29.74 -11.99 40.67
C GLU A 161 -30.25 -11.99 42.11
N GLY A 162 -31.52 -12.37 42.30
CA GLY A 162 -32.24 -12.27 43.57
C GLY A 162 -31.56 -12.93 44.79
N GLU A 163 -31.92 -12.40 45.97
CA GLU A 163 -31.48 -12.75 47.32
C GLU A 163 -31.04 -14.22 47.50
N GLY A 164 -29.74 -14.45 47.35
CA GLY A 164 -29.05 -15.68 47.70
C GLY A 164 -27.60 -15.33 47.98
N ASP A 165 -27.17 -15.57 49.22
CA ASP A 165 -25.86 -15.22 49.77
C ASP A 165 -24.72 -15.54 48.77
N VAL A 166 -24.17 -14.50 48.13
CA VAL A 166 -23.11 -14.60 47.12
C VAL A 166 -21.79 -14.77 47.85
N SER A 167 -21.53 -15.96 48.34
CA SER A 167 -20.19 -16.36 48.74
C SER A 167 -19.37 -16.65 47.47
N GLU A 168 -18.20 -16.03 47.38
CA GLU A 168 -17.15 -16.16 46.34
C GLU A 168 -16.90 -17.61 45.86
N LYS A 169 -17.20 -18.59 46.72
CA LYS A 169 -17.11 -20.04 46.43
C LYS A 169 -18.13 -20.58 45.42
N ASN A 170 -19.35 -20.03 45.35
CA ASN A 170 -20.39 -20.55 44.44
C ASN A 170 -20.15 -20.17 42.97
N LEU A 171 -19.42 -19.08 42.73
CA LEU A 171 -19.03 -18.66 41.37
C LEU A 171 -17.90 -19.54 40.84
N ILE A 172 -16.91 -19.86 41.69
CA ILE A 172 -15.79 -20.77 41.37
C ILE A 172 -16.31 -22.18 41.05
N ASN A 173 -17.33 -22.66 41.76
CA ASN A 173 -17.92 -23.97 41.51
C ASN A 173 -18.73 -24.05 40.19
N ARG A 174 -19.33 -22.94 39.72
CA ARG A 174 -19.95 -22.92 38.37
C ARG A 174 -18.90 -22.91 37.26
N ILE A 175 -17.76 -22.25 37.50
CA ILE A 175 -16.63 -22.17 36.55
C ILE A 175 -15.88 -23.52 36.45
N GLN A 176 -15.88 -24.35 37.50
CA GLN A 176 -15.34 -25.71 37.44
C GLN A 176 -16.20 -26.70 36.62
N ALA A 177 -17.46 -26.37 36.32
CA ALA A 177 -18.38 -27.28 35.62
C ALA A 177 -18.35 -27.14 34.08
N GLU A 178 -17.91 -25.99 33.57
CA GLU A 178 -17.69 -25.74 32.14
C GLU A 178 -16.19 -25.89 31.86
N GLY A 179 -15.76 -27.09 31.51
CA GLY A 179 -14.34 -27.39 31.28
C GLY A 179 -13.72 -26.50 30.19
N VAL A 180 -12.49 -26.07 30.46
CA VAL A 180 -11.48 -25.47 29.55
C VAL A 180 -11.54 -23.93 29.35
N TYR A 181 -10.35 -23.31 29.44
CA TYR A 181 -9.94 -21.89 29.24
C TYR A 181 -10.03 -20.96 30.47
N PHE A 182 -8.95 -20.93 31.25
CA PHE A 182 -8.87 -20.32 32.59
C PHE A 182 -8.40 -18.85 32.64
N PHE A 183 -8.46 -18.06 31.55
CA PHE A 183 -7.82 -16.73 31.54
C PHE A 183 -8.77 -15.53 31.74
N GLY A 184 -10.08 -15.68 31.50
CA GLY A 184 -11.05 -14.59 31.64
C GLY A 184 -11.20 -14.04 33.07
N CYS A 185 -10.86 -14.82 34.10
CA CYS A 185 -10.94 -14.39 35.50
C CYS A 185 -9.77 -13.48 35.95
N PHE A 186 -8.65 -13.44 35.22
CA PHE A 186 -7.47 -12.66 35.63
C PHE A 186 -7.71 -11.14 35.54
N LEU A 187 -8.46 -10.68 34.54
CA LEU A 187 -8.86 -9.27 34.39
C LEU A 187 -9.70 -8.73 35.57
N ARG A 188 -10.34 -9.63 36.34
CA ARG A 188 -11.23 -9.26 37.45
C ARG A 188 -10.52 -9.09 38.80
N LYS A 189 -9.31 -9.63 38.97
CA LYS A 189 -8.61 -9.64 40.28
C LYS A 189 -7.45 -8.63 40.38
N MET A 190 -6.89 -8.20 39.25
CA MET A 190 -5.78 -7.22 39.20
C MET A 190 -6.23 -5.76 39.19
N SER A 191 -7.49 -5.45 38.83
CA SER A 191 -7.96 -4.08 38.66
C SER A 191 -8.19 -3.30 39.97
N SER A 192 -8.05 -3.91 41.14
CA SER A 192 -8.29 -3.24 42.43
C SER A 192 -6.99 -2.74 43.11
N SER A 193 -5.79 -2.98 42.55
CA SER A 193 -4.55 -2.61 43.26
C SER A 193 -3.29 -2.30 42.45
N TYR A 194 -3.30 -2.11 41.13
CA TYR A 194 -2.19 -1.42 40.43
C TYR A 194 -2.71 -0.73 39.17
N ILE A 195 -2.46 0.58 39.05
CA ILE A 195 -2.63 1.33 37.79
C ILE A 195 -1.52 0.85 36.86
N ILE A 196 -1.84 -0.06 35.94
CA ILE A 196 -0.97 -0.43 34.83
C ILE A 196 -1.73 -0.05 33.56
N ALA A 197 -1.04 0.69 32.70
CA ALA A 197 -1.47 1.07 31.36
C ALA A 197 -1.95 -0.15 30.54
N PRO A 198 -2.69 0.04 29.43
CA PRO A 198 -3.09 -1.07 28.56
C PRO A 198 -1.86 -1.68 27.88
N ASP A 199 -1.15 -2.55 28.60
CA ASP A 199 0.02 -3.25 28.08
C ASP A 199 -0.44 -4.35 27.12
N SER A 200 -0.12 -4.16 25.84
CA SER A 200 -0.32 -5.05 24.70
C SER A 200 0.27 -6.46 24.87
N HIS A 201 1.01 -6.74 25.96
CA HIS A 201 1.63 -8.04 26.22
C HIS A 201 0.62 -9.15 26.55
N PHE A 202 -0.44 -8.87 27.31
CA PHE A 202 -1.38 -9.90 27.76
C PHE A 202 -2.26 -10.46 26.64
N GLU A 203 -2.68 -9.61 25.71
CA GLU A 203 -3.47 -10.05 24.56
C GLU A 203 -2.61 -10.75 23.52
N VAL A 204 -1.35 -10.34 23.36
CA VAL A 204 -0.38 -11.08 22.54
C VAL A 204 -0.18 -12.49 23.10
N CYS A 205 -0.09 -12.68 24.41
CA CYS A 205 -0.05 -14.01 25.03
C CYS A 205 -1.31 -14.85 24.72
N LEU A 206 -2.50 -14.24 24.79
CA LEU A 206 -3.77 -14.94 24.48
C LEU A 206 -3.92 -15.28 22.99
N ILE A 207 -3.46 -14.39 22.11
CA ILE A 207 -3.39 -14.63 20.66
C ILE A 207 -2.42 -15.76 20.37
N CYS A 208 -1.25 -15.77 21.01
CA CYS A 208 -0.28 -16.87 20.91
C CYS A 208 -0.87 -18.19 21.42
N GLU A 209 -1.66 -18.17 22.50
CA GLU A 209 -2.33 -19.36 23.03
C GLU A 209 -3.41 -19.90 22.09
N ILE A 210 -4.22 -19.03 21.48
CA ILE A 210 -5.20 -19.40 20.45
C ILE A 210 -4.48 -19.92 19.19
N HIS A 211 -3.41 -19.25 18.75
CA HIS A 211 -2.60 -19.68 17.60
C HIS A 211 -1.96 -21.05 17.82
N PHE A 212 -1.46 -21.31 19.04
CA PHE A 212 -0.90 -22.61 19.42
C PHE A 212 -1.98 -23.70 19.52
N CYS A 213 -3.16 -23.39 20.08
CA CYS A 213 -4.30 -24.31 20.11
C CYS A 213 -4.76 -24.69 18.69
N LEU A 214 -4.74 -23.74 17.75
CA LEU A 214 -5.07 -24.00 16.33
C LEU A 214 -4.05 -24.94 15.65
N LEU A 215 -2.78 -24.92 16.07
CA LEU A 215 -1.71 -25.75 15.51
C LEU A 215 -1.60 -27.15 16.13
N VAL A 216 -1.94 -27.30 17.43
CA VAL A 216 -1.63 -28.50 18.22
C VAL A 216 -2.88 -29.19 18.80
N GLY A 217 -4.06 -28.56 18.69
CA GLY A 217 -5.32 -29.10 19.23
C GLY A 217 -5.40 -29.17 20.75
N ARG A 218 -4.38 -28.65 21.46
CA ARG A 218 -4.25 -28.65 22.92
C ARG A 218 -3.61 -27.33 23.40
N PRO A 219 -3.97 -26.83 24.59
CA PRO A 219 -3.35 -25.63 25.14
C PRO A 219 -1.86 -25.88 25.45
N PRO A 220 -0.97 -24.89 25.20
CA PRO A 220 0.48 -25.02 25.40
C PRO A 220 0.88 -25.26 26.87
N PHE A 221 0.07 -24.78 27.82
CA PHE A 221 0.30 -24.93 29.25
C PHE A 221 -0.93 -25.56 29.91
N PHE A 222 -0.71 -26.56 30.75
CA PHE A 222 -1.77 -27.24 31.52
C PHE A 222 -1.27 -27.53 32.94
N SER A 223 -2.07 -27.15 33.94
CA SER A 223 -1.89 -27.54 35.35
C SER A 223 -3.24 -27.58 36.05
N ASP A 224 -3.36 -28.49 37.03
CA ASP A 224 -4.51 -28.64 37.91
C ASP A 224 -4.56 -27.54 38.99
N SER A 225 -3.49 -26.73 39.15
CA SER A 225 -3.40 -25.63 40.10
C SER A 225 -3.07 -24.29 39.43
N PHE A 226 -3.82 -23.24 39.79
CA PHE A 226 -3.76 -21.93 39.15
C PHE A 226 -2.40 -21.22 39.31
N SER A 227 -1.76 -21.36 40.48
CA SER A 227 -0.48 -20.69 40.76
C SER A 227 0.66 -21.28 39.92
N GLU A 228 0.59 -22.57 39.64
CA GLU A 228 1.58 -23.32 38.88
C GLU A 228 1.39 -23.08 37.37
N LEU A 229 0.16 -22.91 36.88
CA LEU A 229 -0.10 -22.51 35.49
C LEU A 229 0.48 -21.13 35.16
N ILE A 230 0.39 -20.17 36.09
CA ILE A 230 0.96 -18.82 35.92
C ILE A 230 2.48 -18.86 35.88
N GLU A 231 3.13 -19.66 36.74
CA GLU A 231 4.58 -19.84 36.69
C GLU A 231 5.01 -20.43 35.34
N LYS A 232 4.27 -21.41 34.82
CA LYS A 232 4.56 -21.99 33.50
C LYS A 232 4.40 -20.98 32.36
N ILE A 233 3.36 -20.15 32.38
CA ILE A 233 3.15 -19.13 31.32
C ILE A 233 4.21 -18.01 31.37
N LEU A 234 4.64 -17.61 32.56
CA LEU A 234 5.59 -16.50 32.74
C LEU A 234 7.06 -16.92 32.58
N TYR A 235 7.40 -18.18 32.89
CA TYR A 235 8.79 -18.62 33.03
C TYR A 235 9.16 -19.91 32.28
N GLU A 236 8.21 -20.66 31.71
CA GLU A 236 8.52 -21.86 30.92
C GLU A 236 8.28 -21.64 29.42
N ASP A 237 9.23 -22.10 28.60
CA ASP A 237 9.06 -22.13 27.14
C ASP A 237 8.03 -23.22 26.74
N PRO A 238 7.15 -22.94 25.76
CA PRO A 238 6.16 -23.93 25.31
C PRO A 238 6.85 -25.17 24.72
N LEU A 239 6.31 -26.35 25.03
CA LEU A 239 6.84 -27.62 24.53
C LEU A 239 6.79 -27.66 23.00
N PRO A 240 7.90 -28.00 22.31
CA PRO A 240 7.88 -28.13 20.86
C PRO A 240 6.94 -29.27 20.42
N PRO A 241 6.23 -29.14 19.30
CA PRO A 241 5.34 -30.17 18.79
C PRO A 241 6.15 -31.46 18.58
N ARG A 242 5.79 -32.55 19.26
CA ARG A 242 6.41 -33.86 19.05
C ARG A 242 5.84 -34.47 17.77
N PRO A 243 6.63 -34.69 16.71
CA PRO A 243 6.18 -35.49 15.58
C PRO A 243 6.15 -36.96 16.02
N GLN A 244 4.95 -37.54 16.18
CA GLN A 244 4.79 -38.97 16.28
C GLN A 244 4.34 -39.52 14.92
N GLY A 245 5.30 -40.00 14.12
CA GLY A 245 5.04 -40.80 12.93
C GLY A 245 5.87 -40.45 11.69
N ASN A 246 7.11 -40.94 11.66
CA ASN A 246 8.04 -41.09 10.53
C ASN A 246 7.39 -41.48 9.17
N ILE A 247 7.88 -41.21 7.94
CA ILE A 247 9.07 -40.59 7.31
C ILE A 247 8.73 -40.56 5.78
N LEU A 248 9.01 -39.51 4.99
CA LEU A 248 10.16 -39.45 4.07
C LEU A 248 10.46 -38.02 3.64
N LEU A 249 11.58 -37.50 4.17
CA LEU A 249 12.31 -36.32 3.72
C LEU A 249 12.99 -36.60 2.37
N PHE A 250 12.80 -35.73 1.39
CA PHE A 250 13.85 -35.47 0.39
C PHE A 250 14.77 -34.40 0.95
N SER A 251 16.03 -34.79 1.10
CA SER A 251 17.13 -34.00 1.61
C SER A 251 17.92 -33.40 0.46
N ARG A 252 18.41 -32.15 0.63
CA ARG A 252 19.79 -31.71 0.29
C ARG A 252 20.03 -30.25 0.72
N PRO A 253 21.29 -29.80 0.88
CA PRO A 253 21.85 -29.58 2.22
C PRO A 253 22.38 -28.15 2.46
N THR A 254 22.37 -27.69 3.70
CA THR A 254 23.16 -26.53 4.15
C THR A 254 24.56 -26.99 4.61
N PRO A 255 25.66 -26.36 4.17
CA PRO A 255 26.98 -26.63 4.72
C PRO A 255 27.10 -26.02 6.11
N ARG A 256 27.42 -26.84 7.11
CA ARG A 256 27.97 -26.37 8.40
C ARG A 256 29.48 -26.42 8.32
N THR A 257 30.12 -25.28 8.49
CA THR A 257 31.51 -25.17 8.93
C THR A 257 31.58 -25.62 10.38
N SER A 258 32.43 -26.61 10.66
CA SER A 258 32.89 -26.96 11.99
C SER A 258 34.40 -26.85 12.01
N THR A 259 34.96 -26.10 12.96
CA THR A 259 35.97 -26.61 13.91
C THR A 259 36.29 -25.51 14.91
N ALA A 260 36.10 -25.84 16.19
CA ALA A 260 36.53 -25.08 17.35
C ALA A 260 38.06 -25.15 17.51
N VAL A 261 38.70 -24.06 17.99
CA VAL A 261 39.84 -24.08 18.94
C VAL A 261 39.85 -22.77 19.74
N GLU A 262 39.64 -22.91 21.05
CA GLU A 262 40.16 -22.23 22.26
C GLU A 262 40.78 -20.81 22.18
N VAL A 263 40.40 -19.91 23.11
CA VAL A 263 41.14 -19.54 24.36
C VAL A 263 40.59 -18.22 24.95
N SER A 264 40.46 -18.26 26.29
CA SER A 264 40.08 -17.33 27.37
C SER A 264 40.24 -15.79 27.28
N ASP A 265 39.30 -15.17 28.01
CA ASP A 265 39.45 -14.10 29.03
C ASP A 265 39.40 -12.59 28.70
N SER A 266 38.40 -11.97 29.35
CA SER A 266 38.50 -10.79 30.24
C SER A 266 37.89 -9.44 29.82
N THR A 267 37.18 -8.86 30.81
CA THR A 267 36.93 -7.44 31.13
C THR A 267 35.70 -6.65 30.61
N ILE A 268 34.68 -6.57 31.48
CA ILE A 268 34.07 -5.37 32.12
C ILE A 268 33.61 -4.17 31.23
N GLY A 269 32.26 -4.01 31.18
CA GLY A 269 31.30 -2.90 30.87
C GLY A 269 31.73 -1.45 30.51
N PRO A 270 30.82 -0.44 30.52
CA PRO A 270 29.35 -0.47 30.63
C PRO A 270 28.57 0.60 29.74
N ILE A 271 27.24 0.42 29.61
CA ILE A 271 26.13 1.42 29.39
C ILE A 271 26.09 2.25 28.08
N GLN A 272 24.96 2.21 27.33
CA GLN A 272 24.02 3.34 27.14
C GLN A 272 22.85 3.03 26.18
N ASN A 273 21.67 3.48 26.60
CA ASN A 273 20.35 3.40 25.97
C ASN A 273 20.22 4.27 24.70
N SER A 274 19.38 3.86 23.74
CA SER A 274 18.37 4.72 23.06
C SER A 274 17.54 3.89 22.04
N PRO A 275 16.34 4.37 21.62
CA PRO A 275 15.17 3.54 21.33
C PRO A 275 15.01 3.12 19.87
N GLN A 276 14.48 1.91 19.65
CA GLN A 276 14.06 1.39 18.35
C GLN A 276 12.82 2.15 17.82
N LYS A 277 13.04 3.02 16.83
CA LYS A 277 12.14 3.22 15.70
C LYS A 277 12.91 2.73 14.48
N ASP A 278 12.36 1.75 13.74
CA ASP A 278 12.56 1.51 12.30
C ASP A 278 12.09 0.11 11.91
N SER A 279 10.77 -0.09 11.79
CA SER A 279 10.21 -1.37 11.29
C SER A 279 10.02 -1.41 9.76
N CYS A 280 10.50 -0.39 9.03
CA CYS A 280 10.36 -0.33 7.56
C CYS A 280 11.69 -0.51 6.79
N PHE A 281 12.84 -0.49 7.47
CA PHE A 281 14.17 -0.59 6.84
C PHE A 281 14.77 -2.02 6.81
N GLU A 282 14.24 -2.97 7.57
CA GLU A 282 14.87 -4.29 7.70
C GLU A 282 14.53 -5.29 6.58
N LYS A 283 13.44 -5.11 5.82
CA LYS A 283 13.09 -6.05 4.74
C LYS A 283 13.98 -5.95 3.50
N ALA A 284 14.70 -4.83 3.31
CA ALA A 284 15.58 -4.64 2.16
C ALA A 284 17.01 -5.20 2.37
N LYS A 285 17.44 -5.45 3.61
CA LYS A 285 18.80 -5.94 3.88
C LYS A 285 18.98 -7.45 3.75
N ASN A 286 17.90 -8.23 3.65
CA ASN A 286 17.94 -9.69 3.51
C ASN A 286 17.77 -10.22 2.08
N MET A 287 17.77 -9.37 1.05
CA MET A 287 17.83 -9.82 -0.33
C MET A 287 19.15 -9.40 -1.00
N CYS A 288 19.99 -10.42 -1.25
CA CYS A 288 21.06 -10.45 -2.25
C CYS A 288 22.26 -9.50 -2.01
N SER A 289 23.21 -9.91 -1.18
CA SER A 289 24.46 -9.16 -0.92
C SER A 289 25.50 -9.21 -2.06
N SER A 290 25.31 -9.99 -3.13
CA SER A 290 26.28 -10.10 -4.23
C SER A 290 25.62 -10.17 -5.62
N GLN A 291 26.32 -9.70 -6.66
CA GLN A 291 25.88 -9.79 -8.08
C GLN A 291 25.72 -11.25 -8.55
N GLN A 292 26.46 -12.18 -7.95
CA GLN A 292 26.36 -13.62 -8.23
C GLN A 292 25.06 -14.24 -7.69
N ASP A 293 24.57 -13.77 -6.55
CA ASP A 293 23.30 -14.21 -5.98
C ASP A 293 22.08 -13.72 -6.80
N MET A 294 22.21 -12.57 -7.48
CA MET A 294 21.19 -12.10 -8.43
C MET A 294 21.12 -12.98 -9.67
N GLU A 295 22.28 -13.37 -10.23
CA GLU A 295 22.32 -14.22 -11.42
C GLU A 295 21.80 -15.65 -11.16
N SER A 296 22.03 -16.20 -9.97
CA SER A 296 21.48 -17.51 -9.58
C SER A 296 19.95 -17.42 -9.41
N THR A 297 19.47 -16.43 -8.67
CA THR A 297 18.03 -16.19 -8.48
C THR A 297 17.33 -15.93 -9.82
N LEU A 298 17.96 -15.19 -10.73
CA LEU A 298 17.41 -14.91 -12.07
C LEU A 298 17.24 -16.20 -12.89
N LYS A 299 18.22 -17.12 -12.83
CA LYS A 299 18.14 -18.41 -13.53
C LYS A 299 17.00 -19.29 -13.01
N GLU A 300 16.74 -19.27 -11.71
CA GLU A 300 15.62 -20.00 -11.10
C GLU A 300 14.25 -19.47 -11.56
N LEU A 301 14.15 -18.16 -11.84
CA LEU A 301 12.90 -17.51 -12.22
C LEU A 301 12.55 -17.58 -13.72
N ILE A 302 13.44 -18.09 -14.58
CA ILE A 302 13.21 -18.13 -16.04
C ILE A 302 12.02 -19.02 -16.41
N TYR A 303 11.94 -20.20 -15.78
CA TYR A 303 10.94 -21.22 -16.06
C TYR A 303 9.98 -21.36 -14.87
N THR A 304 8.69 -21.26 -15.16
CA THR A 304 7.63 -21.41 -14.15
C THR A 304 6.78 -22.65 -14.42
N GLU A 305 6.03 -23.12 -13.44
CA GLU A 305 5.06 -24.21 -13.63
C GLU A 305 4.06 -23.92 -14.76
N SER A 306 3.71 -22.64 -14.94
CA SER A 306 2.79 -22.20 -15.99
C SER A 306 3.32 -22.45 -17.41
N ASP A 307 4.65 -22.55 -17.57
CA ASP A 307 5.33 -22.88 -18.83
C ASP A 307 5.36 -24.38 -19.07
N LEU A 308 5.43 -25.15 -17.99
CA LEU A 308 5.68 -26.57 -17.98
C LEU A 308 4.40 -27.41 -17.83
N ILE A 309 3.22 -26.79 -17.97
CA ILE A 309 1.94 -27.51 -17.91
C ILE A 309 1.92 -28.66 -18.93
N ILE A 310 1.64 -29.86 -18.44
CA ILE A 310 1.57 -31.07 -19.26
C ILE A 310 0.10 -31.37 -19.53
N THR A 311 -0.21 -31.69 -20.78
CA THR A 311 -1.53 -32.20 -21.16
C THR A 311 -1.33 -33.50 -21.93
N PRO A 312 -2.26 -34.46 -21.86
CA PRO A 312 -2.08 -35.76 -22.50
C PRO A 312 -1.91 -35.61 -24.02
N ILE A 313 -1.23 -36.57 -24.63
CA ILE A 313 -1.05 -36.72 -26.08
C ILE A 313 -2.22 -37.56 -26.59
N ILE A 314 -2.52 -38.65 -25.90
CA ILE A 314 -3.67 -39.51 -26.17
C ILE A 314 -4.97 -38.84 -25.74
N ASP A 315 -6.02 -39.05 -26.53
CA ASP A 315 -7.38 -38.52 -26.30
C ASP A 315 -7.46 -37.00 -26.04
N ASN A 316 -6.48 -36.23 -26.54
CA ASN A 316 -6.45 -34.78 -26.38
C ASN A 316 -7.46 -34.08 -27.32
N PRO A 317 -8.51 -33.44 -26.79
CA PRO A 317 -9.57 -32.84 -27.61
C PRO A 317 -9.09 -31.60 -28.39
N LYS A 318 -7.96 -30.98 -27.99
CA LYS A 318 -7.36 -29.84 -28.71
C LYS A 318 -6.62 -30.25 -29.99
N ILE A 319 -6.34 -31.55 -30.12
CA ILE A 319 -5.66 -32.17 -31.28
C ILE A 319 -6.70 -32.91 -32.13
N MET A 320 -7.44 -33.83 -31.53
CA MET A 320 -8.44 -34.64 -32.23
C MET A 320 -9.60 -35.00 -31.29
N LYS A 321 -10.83 -34.74 -31.72
CA LYS A 321 -12.04 -35.15 -30.97
C LYS A 321 -12.23 -36.66 -31.10
N GLN A 322 -12.22 -37.35 -29.96
CA GLN A 322 -12.43 -38.80 -29.90
C GLN A 322 -13.89 -39.17 -29.58
N VAL A 323 -14.34 -40.31 -30.10
CA VAL A 323 -15.63 -40.91 -29.74
C VAL A 323 -15.47 -41.65 -28.41
N PRO A 324 -16.37 -41.47 -27.44
CA PRO A 324 -16.32 -42.18 -26.16
C PRO A 324 -16.35 -43.69 -26.38
N VAL A 325 -15.47 -44.41 -25.69
CA VAL A 325 -15.37 -45.87 -25.77
C VAL A 325 -16.62 -46.48 -25.16
N ARG A 326 -17.26 -47.38 -25.90
CA ARG A 326 -18.40 -48.18 -25.42
C ARG A 326 -18.11 -49.64 -25.71
N PHE A 327 -18.28 -50.49 -24.71
CA PHE A 327 -18.17 -51.94 -24.85
C PHE A 327 -19.54 -52.58 -24.57
N ASP A 328 -19.78 -53.75 -25.16
CA ASP A 328 -21.02 -54.51 -25.02
C ASP A 328 -20.85 -55.65 -24.01
N LEU A 329 -21.63 -55.60 -22.93
CA LEU A 329 -21.63 -56.60 -21.85
C LEU A 329 -22.01 -58.00 -22.33
N LYS A 330 -22.84 -58.13 -23.38
CA LYS A 330 -23.36 -59.43 -23.84
C LYS A 330 -22.34 -60.25 -24.61
N THR A 331 -21.32 -59.60 -25.16
CA THR A 331 -20.30 -60.20 -26.02
C THR A 331 -18.94 -60.34 -25.32
N LEU A 332 -18.84 -59.94 -24.04
CA LEU A 332 -17.67 -60.12 -23.19
C LEU A 332 -17.72 -61.46 -22.46
N HIS A 333 -16.76 -62.34 -22.73
CA HIS A 333 -16.64 -63.65 -22.10
C HIS A 333 -15.90 -63.61 -20.74
N ILE A 334 -15.86 -62.43 -20.09
CA ILE A 334 -15.18 -62.18 -18.80
C ILE A 334 -16.14 -61.42 -17.88
N PRO A 335 -16.14 -61.67 -16.55
CA PRO A 335 -16.83 -60.80 -15.60
C PRO A 335 -16.31 -59.37 -15.72
N THR A 336 -17.22 -58.42 -15.98
CA THR A 336 -16.88 -57.00 -16.03
C THR A 336 -16.90 -56.42 -14.63
N TYR A 337 -15.78 -55.82 -14.23
CA TYR A 337 -15.62 -55.17 -12.94
C TYR A 337 -15.51 -53.66 -13.16
N SER A 338 -16.03 -52.87 -12.22
CA SER A 338 -15.72 -51.44 -12.18
C SER A 338 -14.25 -51.24 -11.83
N ALA A 339 -13.68 -50.11 -12.21
CA ALA A 339 -12.28 -49.82 -11.94
C ALA A 339 -11.94 -49.76 -10.44
N GLU A 340 -12.87 -49.27 -9.61
CA GLU A 340 -12.75 -49.26 -8.14
C GLU A 340 -12.74 -50.68 -7.54
N LYS A 341 -13.53 -51.58 -8.13
CA LYS A 341 -13.53 -52.99 -7.71
C LYS A 341 -12.24 -53.69 -8.13
N LEU A 342 -11.65 -53.28 -9.26
CA LEU A 342 -10.36 -53.81 -9.74
C LEU A 342 -9.18 -53.38 -8.86
N SER A 343 -9.19 -52.15 -8.37
CA SER A 343 -8.15 -51.70 -7.43
C SER A 343 -8.25 -52.38 -6.07
N SER A 344 -9.47 -52.58 -5.56
CA SER A 344 -9.69 -53.21 -4.25
C SER A 344 -9.60 -54.75 -4.24
N MET A 345 -9.30 -55.40 -5.37
CA MET A 345 -9.25 -56.85 -5.47
C MET A 345 -7.98 -57.44 -4.84
N LYS A 346 -8.13 -58.57 -4.13
CA LYS A 346 -7.02 -59.35 -3.59
C LYS A 346 -6.14 -59.88 -4.71
N GLU A 347 -4.85 -60.09 -4.43
CA GLU A 347 -3.87 -60.53 -5.44
C GLU A 347 -4.26 -61.84 -6.16
N MET A 348 -4.88 -62.78 -5.46
CA MET A 348 -5.34 -64.05 -6.04
C MET A 348 -6.44 -63.84 -7.10
N ASP A 349 -7.50 -63.10 -6.75
CA ASP A 349 -8.61 -62.79 -7.66
C ASP A 349 -8.14 -61.94 -8.86
N TRP A 350 -7.18 -61.05 -8.62
CA TRP A 350 -6.54 -60.24 -9.66
C TRP A 350 -5.75 -61.10 -10.65
N ASN A 351 -4.95 -62.05 -10.16
CA ASN A 351 -4.17 -62.94 -11.01
C ASN A 351 -5.08 -63.86 -11.86
N ASP A 352 -6.17 -64.36 -11.29
CA ASP A 352 -7.17 -65.15 -12.02
C ASP A 352 -7.86 -64.33 -13.11
N PHE A 353 -8.23 -63.08 -12.80
CA PHE A 353 -8.78 -62.14 -13.77
C PHE A 353 -7.79 -61.86 -14.90
N LEU A 354 -6.52 -61.56 -14.58
CA LEU A 354 -5.48 -61.31 -15.57
C LEU A 354 -5.23 -62.51 -16.47
N GLN A 355 -5.14 -63.73 -15.92
CA GLN A 355 -4.96 -64.94 -16.73
C GLN A 355 -6.09 -65.14 -17.75
N ARG A 356 -7.34 -64.84 -17.37
CA ARG A 356 -8.50 -64.90 -18.28
C ARG A 356 -8.43 -63.84 -19.37
N VAL A 357 -8.04 -62.61 -19.04
CA VAL A 357 -7.85 -61.53 -20.04
C VAL A 357 -6.73 -61.90 -21.02
N CYS A 358 -5.59 -62.36 -20.51
CA CYS A 358 -4.42 -62.74 -21.31
C CYS A 358 -4.72 -63.91 -22.28
N SER A 359 -5.39 -64.96 -21.81
CA SER A 359 -5.76 -66.11 -22.65
C SER A 359 -6.74 -65.75 -23.78
N LEU A 360 -7.67 -64.81 -23.54
CA LEU A 360 -8.60 -64.35 -24.56
C LEU A 360 -7.91 -63.46 -25.62
N LEU A 361 -6.95 -62.64 -25.22
CA LEU A 361 -6.17 -61.83 -26.15
C LEU A 361 -5.22 -62.67 -27.01
N ASP A 362 -4.60 -63.70 -26.45
CA ASP A 362 -3.63 -64.57 -27.16
C ASP A 362 -4.30 -65.60 -28.10
N SER A 363 -5.63 -65.76 -28.03
CA SER A 363 -6.38 -66.69 -28.90
C SER A 363 -6.19 -66.38 -30.40
N THR A 364 -6.07 -67.41 -31.24
CA THR A 364 -5.84 -67.23 -32.69
C THR A 364 -7.11 -66.78 -33.43
N GLU A 365 -6.97 -65.79 -34.33
CA GLU A 365 -8.07 -65.21 -35.13
C GLU A 365 -8.54 -66.18 -36.22
N LYS A 366 -9.38 -67.16 -35.86
CA LYS A 366 -9.90 -68.15 -36.82
C LYS A 366 -11.14 -67.67 -37.61
N ASN A 367 -11.92 -66.70 -37.10
CA ASN A 367 -13.18 -66.20 -37.69
C ASN A 367 -13.46 -64.70 -37.34
N THR A 368 -14.33 -64.02 -38.10
CA THR A 368 -14.70 -62.59 -37.89
C THR A 368 -15.37 -62.31 -36.53
N GLY A 369 -16.08 -63.28 -35.95
CA GLY A 369 -16.65 -63.17 -34.61
C GLY A 369 -15.59 -63.07 -33.50
N ALA A 370 -14.47 -63.78 -33.64
CA ALA A 370 -13.35 -63.74 -32.69
C ALA A 370 -12.62 -62.39 -32.72
N ALA A 371 -12.52 -61.76 -33.89
CA ALA A 371 -11.97 -60.41 -34.03
C ALA A 371 -12.86 -59.35 -33.33
N ARG A 372 -14.19 -59.48 -33.42
CA ARG A 372 -15.14 -58.58 -32.75
C ARG A 372 -15.10 -58.72 -31.22
N SER A 373 -15.00 -59.94 -30.70
CA SER A 373 -14.88 -60.16 -29.25
C SER A 373 -13.56 -59.61 -28.70
N LYS A 374 -12.45 -59.73 -29.44
CA LYS A 374 -11.17 -59.11 -29.08
C LYS A 374 -11.25 -57.58 -29.06
N LEU A 375 -11.86 -56.97 -30.08
CA LEU A 375 -12.07 -55.52 -30.11
C LEU A 375 -12.91 -55.04 -28.92
N ASN A 376 -13.98 -55.75 -28.59
CA ASN A 376 -14.83 -55.42 -27.43
C ASN A 376 -14.09 -55.59 -26.09
N LEU A 377 -13.19 -56.58 -25.98
CA LEU A 377 -12.30 -56.75 -24.83
C LEU A 377 -11.31 -55.59 -24.70
N LEU A 378 -10.71 -55.14 -25.81
CA LEU A 378 -9.82 -53.98 -25.82
C LEU A 378 -10.56 -52.69 -25.46
N ASP A 379 -11.82 -52.53 -25.89
CA ASP A 379 -12.67 -51.41 -25.49
C ASP A 379 -12.94 -51.41 -23.98
N TYR A 380 -13.19 -52.58 -23.38
CA TYR A 380 -13.29 -52.70 -21.92
C TYR A 380 -11.96 -52.35 -21.23
N LEU A 381 -10.82 -52.83 -21.72
CA LEU A 381 -9.51 -52.49 -21.16
C LEU A 381 -9.21 -50.98 -21.22
N CYS A 382 -9.62 -50.29 -22.30
CA CYS A 382 -9.51 -48.83 -22.36
C CYS A 382 -10.28 -48.13 -21.22
N THR A 383 -11.42 -48.67 -20.78
CA THR A 383 -12.19 -48.05 -19.68
C THR A 383 -11.54 -48.26 -18.30
N VAL A 384 -10.86 -49.39 -18.11
CA VAL A 384 -10.18 -49.71 -16.84
C VAL A 384 -8.82 -49.00 -16.73
N ALA A 385 -8.11 -48.84 -17.85
CA ALA A 385 -6.77 -48.25 -17.91
C ALA A 385 -6.72 -46.76 -17.54
N VAL A 386 -7.88 -46.09 -17.41
CA VAL A 386 -7.98 -44.68 -16.99
C VAL A 386 -7.60 -44.48 -15.50
N HIS A 387 -7.74 -45.53 -14.68
CA HIS A 387 -7.44 -45.45 -13.26
C HIS A 387 -5.97 -45.74 -12.96
N LYS A 388 -5.32 -44.83 -12.23
CA LYS A 388 -3.87 -44.83 -11.94
C LYS A 388 -3.36 -46.16 -11.38
N GLU A 389 -4.01 -46.70 -10.34
CA GLU A 389 -3.60 -47.96 -9.69
C GLU A 389 -3.74 -49.17 -10.64
N ASN A 390 -4.83 -49.23 -11.40
CA ASN A 390 -5.06 -50.29 -12.36
C ASN A 390 -4.03 -50.21 -13.50
N ALA A 391 -3.75 -49.02 -14.03
CA ALA A 391 -2.76 -48.82 -15.08
C ALA A 391 -1.35 -49.28 -14.64
N SER A 392 -0.91 -48.90 -13.44
CA SER A 392 0.38 -49.34 -12.86
C SER A 392 0.46 -50.85 -12.67
N ARG A 393 -0.63 -51.50 -12.21
CA ARG A 393 -0.68 -52.97 -12.05
C ARG A 393 -0.74 -53.70 -13.39
N LEU A 394 -1.45 -53.15 -14.37
CA LEU A 394 -1.62 -53.76 -15.69
C LEU A 394 -0.34 -53.68 -16.52
N ILE A 395 0.34 -52.53 -16.53
CA ILE A 395 1.60 -52.34 -17.29
C ILE A 395 2.73 -53.23 -16.75
N SER A 396 2.76 -53.47 -15.44
CA SER A 396 3.74 -54.34 -14.77
C SER A 396 3.41 -55.84 -14.83
N SER A 397 2.26 -56.20 -15.41
CA SER A 397 1.78 -57.58 -15.50
C SER A 397 2.11 -58.26 -16.83
N GLN A 398 1.83 -59.56 -16.92
CA GLN A 398 1.93 -60.37 -18.15
C GLN A 398 1.02 -59.88 -19.29
N LEU A 399 0.08 -58.97 -19.02
CA LEU A 399 -0.75 -58.36 -20.06
C LEU A 399 0.09 -57.52 -21.03
N PHE A 400 1.08 -56.76 -20.54
CA PHE A 400 1.84 -55.81 -21.36
C PHE A 400 2.67 -56.50 -22.46
N PRO A 401 3.45 -57.58 -22.18
CA PRO A 401 4.09 -58.37 -23.24
C PRO A 401 3.10 -58.94 -24.27
N ILE A 402 1.92 -59.40 -23.85
CA ILE A 402 0.89 -59.93 -24.76
C ILE A 402 0.32 -58.82 -25.65
N LEU A 403 0.13 -57.60 -25.13
CA LEU A 403 -0.27 -56.45 -25.95
C LEU A 403 0.80 -56.13 -27.01
N ILE A 404 2.09 -56.17 -26.67
CA ILE A 404 3.19 -56.00 -27.63
C ILE A 404 3.13 -57.10 -28.71
N GLN A 405 2.91 -58.36 -28.33
CA GLN A 405 2.75 -59.47 -29.27
C GLN A 405 1.55 -59.27 -30.21
N GLN A 406 0.39 -58.83 -29.69
CA GLN A 406 -0.78 -58.55 -30.54
C GLN A 406 -0.54 -57.37 -31.49
N LEU A 407 0.23 -56.36 -31.07
CA LEU A 407 0.64 -55.25 -31.93
C LEU A 407 1.58 -55.71 -33.07
N ARG A 408 2.36 -56.77 -32.85
CA ARG A 408 3.24 -57.38 -33.86
C ARG A 408 2.49 -58.32 -34.82
N ALA A 409 1.65 -59.20 -34.27
CA ALA A 409 1.12 -60.37 -34.98
C ALA A 409 -0.29 -60.21 -35.59
N ALA A 410 -1.14 -59.32 -35.08
CA ALA A 410 -2.54 -59.24 -35.53
C ALA A 410 -2.65 -58.83 -37.01
N ALA A 411 -3.50 -59.50 -37.79
CA ALA A 411 -3.70 -59.13 -39.21
C ALA A 411 -4.64 -57.92 -39.35
N ASN A 412 -5.58 -57.74 -38.41
CA ASN A 412 -6.54 -56.65 -38.43
C ASN A 412 -5.95 -55.36 -37.84
N TRP A 413 -5.98 -54.28 -38.62
CA TRP A 413 -5.44 -53.00 -38.22
C TRP A 413 -6.26 -52.28 -37.13
N ASP A 414 -7.56 -52.52 -37.05
CA ASP A 414 -8.40 -51.95 -35.97
C ASP A 414 -7.98 -52.52 -34.61
N ILE A 415 -7.58 -53.80 -34.57
CA ILE A 415 -7.05 -54.43 -33.36
C ILE A 415 -5.71 -53.79 -33.00
N ARG A 416 -4.79 -53.60 -33.97
CA ARG A 416 -3.50 -52.94 -33.73
C ARG A 416 -3.68 -51.51 -33.19
N ALA A 417 -4.61 -50.75 -33.78
CA ALA A 417 -4.93 -49.40 -33.34
C ALA A 417 -5.51 -49.36 -31.92
N LYS A 418 -6.41 -50.30 -31.57
CA LYS A 418 -6.97 -50.41 -30.22
C LYS A 418 -5.93 -50.88 -29.20
N VAL A 419 -5.07 -51.82 -29.55
CA VAL A 419 -3.94 -52.26 -28.72
C VAL A 419 -3.01 -51.09 -28.44
N ALA A 420 -2.62 -50.33 -29.46
CA ALA A 420 -1.81 -49.13 -29.29
C ALA A 420 -2.49 -48.12 -28.35
N ARG A 421 -3.82 -47.92 -28.49
CA ARG A 421 -4.58 -47.06 -27.57
C ARG A 421 -4.53 -47.56 -26.13
N VAL A 422 -4.73 -48.85 -25.87
CA VAL A 422 -4.60 -49.44 -24.52
C VAL A 422 -3.19 -49.20 -23.97
N ILE A 423 -2.14 -49.46 -24.75
CA ILE A 423 -0.76 -49.21 -24.36
C ILE A 423 -0.54 -47.73 -23.98
N GLY A 424 -1.06 -46.80 -24.79
CA GLY A 424 -0.95 -45.37 -24.51
C GLY A 424 -1.71 -44.93 -23.25
N LEU A 425 -2.91 -45.47 -23.00
CA LEU A 425 -3.68 -45.19 -21.79
C LEU A 425 -3.00 -45.75 -20.53
N LEU A 426 -2.45 -46.96 -20.62
CA LEU A 426 -1.62 -47.52 -19.56
C LEU A 426 -0.45 -46.57 -19.27
N ALA A 427 0.31 -46.19 -20.30
CA ALA A 427 1.46 -45.31 -20.15
C ALA A 427 1.11 -43.94 -19.53
N LEU A 428 -0.01 -43.34 -19.94
CA LEU A 428 -0.49 -42.06 -19.42
C LEU A 428 -0.79 -42.11 -17.91
N HIS A 429 -1.46 -43.17 -17.45
CA HIS A 429 -1.97 -43.26 -16.08
C HIS A 429 -1.05 -44.02 -15.12
N THR A 430 -0.03 -44.72 -15.62
CA THR A 430 0.99 -45.39 -14.78
C THR A 430 1.70 -44.38 -13.86
N SER A 431 1.87 -44.74 -12.59
CA SER A 431 2.52 -43.93 -11.56
C SER A 431 4.00 -44.20 -11.37
N GLU A 432 4.38 -45.47 -11.46
CA GLU A 432 5.73 -46.00 -11.25
C GLU A 432 5.98 -47.09 -12.29
N LEU A 433 7.17 -47.09 -12.88
CA LEU A 433 7.58 -48.08 -13.87
C LEU A 433 8.68 -48.99 -13.31
N GLY A 434 8.39 -50.30 -13.25
CA GLY A 434 9.38 -51.31 -12.90
C GLY A 434 10.42 -51.51 -14.00
N GLU A 435 11.67 -51.80 -13.63
CA GLU A 435 12.79 -51.97 -14.57
C GLU A 435 12.60 -53.16 -15.53
N ASN A 436 11.89 -54.19 -15.09
CA ASN A 436 11.67 -55.42 -15.86
C ASN A 436 10.56 -55.30 -16.92
N VAL A 437 9.88 -54.15 -17.00
CA VAL A 437 8.78 -53.96 -17.96
C VAL A 437 9.36 -53.67 -19.36
N PRO A 438 8.97 -54.41 -20.42
CA PRO A 438 9.56 -54.30 -21.76
C PRO A 438 9.07 -53.07 -22.55
N VAL A 439 9.15 -51.87 -21.96
CA VAL A 439 8.73 -50.61 -22.59
C VAL A 439 9.59 -50.28 -23.81
N SER A 440 10.89 -50.55 -23.76
CA SER A 440 11.81 -50.35 -24.89
C SER A 440 11.40 -51.16 -26.12
N GLU A 441 10.92 -52.40 -25.94
CA GLU A 441 10.43 -53.24 -27.03
C GLU A 441 9.15 -52.65 -27.65
N ALA A 442 8.23 -52.15 -26.82
CA ALA A 442 7.03 -51.47 -27.31
C ALA A 442 7.36 -50.22 -28.14
N ILE A 443 8.32 -49.40 -27.69
CA ILE A 443 8.78 -48.20 -28.40
C ILE A 443 9.42 -48.57 -29.75
N ILE A 444 10.27 -49.59 -29.79
CA ILE A 444 10.90 -50.08 -31.04
C ILE A 444 9.82 -50.52 -32.02
N LEU A 445 8.88 -51.37 -31.60
CA LEU A 445 7.84 -51.91 -32.46
C LEU A 445 6.90 -50.82 -33.00
N LEU A 446 6.46 -49.88 -32.15
CA LEU A 446 5.64 -48.75 -32.59
C LEU A 446 6.39 -47.88 -33.61
N THR A 447 7.69 -47.66 -33.38
CA THR A 447 8.54 -46.89 -34.30
C THR A 447 8.68 -47.58 -35.66
N GLU A 448 8.88 -48.90 -35.69
CA GLU A 448 8.96 -49.68 -36.93
C GLU A 448 7.66 -49.64 -37.71
N LEU A 449 6.52 -49.86 -37.04
CA LEU A 449 5.21 -49.83 -37.67
C LEU A 449 4.88 -48.46 -38.29
N ILE A 450 5.24 -47.36 -37.61
CA ILE A 450 5.07 -46.00 -38.15
C ILE A 450 6.01 -45.80 -39.35
N ARG A 451 7.26 -46.27 -39.27
CA ARG A 451 8.26 -46.13 -40.33
C ARG A 451 7.86 -46.87 -41.61
N GLU A 452 7.39 -48.11 -41.48
CA GLU A 452 6.94 -48.94 -42.60
C GLU A 452 5.71 -48.34 -43.28
N ASN A 453 4.81 -47.73 -42.50
CA ASN A 453 3.54 -47.20 -42.99
C ASN A 453 3.50 -45.66 -43.04
N PHE A 454 4.67 -45.01 -43.20
CA PHE A 454 4.81 -43.57 -43.01
C PHE A 454 3.90 -42.70 -43.89
N ARG A 455 3.52 -43.18 -45.09
CA ARG A 455 2.62 -42.47 -46.00
C ARG A 455 1.16 -42.43 -45.52
N ASN A 456 0.77 -43.28 -44.56
CA ASN A 456 -0.62 -43.40 -44.12
C ASN A 456 -0.88 -42.58 -42.84
N SER A 457 -1.42 -41.37 -43.03
CA SER A 457 -1.69 -40.43 -41.94
C SER A 457 -2.65 -40.97 -40.88
N LYS A 458 -3.63 -41.79 -41.26
CA LYS A 458 -4.58 -42.38 -40.29
C LYS A 458 -3.88 -43.34 -39.33
N LEU A 459 -2.90 -44.12 -39.80
CA LEU A 459 -2.15 -45.01 -38.89
C LEU A 459 -1.24 -44.21 -37.98
N LYS A 460 -0.60 -43.15 -38.50
CA LYS A 460 0.20 -42.23 -37.70
C LYS A 460 -0.62 -41.61 -36.58
N GLN A 461 -1.84 -41.15 -36.87
CA GLN A 461 -2.77 -40.60 -35.86
C GLN A 461 -3.13 -41.61 -34.75
N CYS A 462 -3.17 -42.91 -35.05
CA CYS A 462 -3.45 -43.96 -34.05
C CYS A 462 -2.22 -44.38 -33.24
N LEU A 463 -1.03 -44.47 -33.88
CA LEU A 463 0.18 -45.02 -33.25
C LEU A 463 1.02 -43.98 -32.52
N LEU A 464 1.09 -42.74 -33.03
CA LEU A 464 1.90 -41.67 -32.43
C LEU A 464 1.52 -41.34 -30.98
N PRO A 465 0.23 -41.30 -30.58
CA PRO A 465 -0.12 -41.05 -29.18
C PRO A 465 0.49 -42.10 -28.24
N ALA A 466 0.41 -43.38 -28.59
CA ALA A 466 0.97 -44.46 -27.77
C ALA A 466 2.50 -44.37 -27.67
N LEU A 467 3.18 -44.11 -28.79
CA LEU A 467 4.63 -43.89 -28.80
C LEU A 467 5.00 -42.68 -27.92
N GLY A 468 4.23 -41.61 -28.02
CA GLY A 468 4.39 -40.39 -27.25
C GLY A 468 4.29 -40.58 -25.74
N GLU A 469 3.22 -41.23 -25.29
CA GLU A 469 2.98 -41.46 -23.86
C GLU A 469 4.06 -42.38 -23.27
N LEU A 470 4.53 -43.38 -24.02
CA LEU A 470 5.64 -44.23 -23.58
C LEU A 470 6.96 -43.46 -23.47
N LEU A 471 7.29 -42.62 -24.46
CA LEU A 471 8.49 -41.78 -24.41
C LEU A 471 8.44 -40.82 -23.22
N TYR A 472 7.28 -40.21 -22.97
CA TYR A 472 7.10 -39.32 -21.83
C TYR A 472 7.16 -40.07 -20.50
N LEU A 473 6.55 -41.26 -20.39
CA LEU A 473 6.61 -42.09 -19.19
C LEU A 473 8.06 -42.45 -18.85
N VAL A 474 8.83 -42.94 -19.83
CA VAL A 474 10.24 -43.29 -19.63
C VAL A 474 11.06 -42.07 -19.20
N ALA A 475 10.86 -40.92 -19.87
CA ALA A 475 11.52 -39.67 -19.53
C ALA A 475 11.20 -39.19 -18.10
N ARG A 476 9.94 -39.30 -17.67
CA ARG A 476 9.47 -38.92 -16.33
C ARG A 476 9.99 -39.84 -15.24
N GLU A 477 10.04 -41.14 -15.49
CA GLU A 477 10.53 -42.12 -14.52
C GLU A 477 12.06 -42.11 -14.39
N GLU A 478 12.79 -41.74 -15.46
CA GLU A 478 14.23 -41.50 -15.38
C GLU A 478 14.57 -40.27 -14.52
N GLU A 479 13.82 -39.17 -14.67
CA GLU A 479 14.02 -37.93 -13.89
C GLU A 479 13.86 -38.13 -12.37
N LYS A 480 12.99 -39.06 -11.94
CA LYS A 480 12.78 -39.38 -10.52
C LYS A 480 13.96 -40.14 -9.88
N ARG A 481 14.87 -40.71 -10.68
CA ARG A 481 15.94 -41.58 -10.18
C ARG A 481 17.18 -40.76 -9.82
N GLU A 482 17.71 -40.97 -8.61
CA GLU A 482 18.93 -40.29 -8.13
C GLU A 482 20.18 -40.62 -8.96
N HIS A 483 20.19 -41.76 -9.66
CA HIS A 483 21.27 -42.19 -10.55
C HIS A 483 20.69 -42.52 -11.92
N PRO A 484 20.89 -41.69 -12.96
CA PRO A 484 20.45 -41.99 -14.31
C PRO A 484 21.28 -43.15 -14.86
N ARG A 485 20.74 -44.36 -14.76
CA ARG A 485 21.18 -45.51 -15.55
C ARG A 485 20.23 -45.58 -16.76
N GLU A 486 20.76 -45.85 -17.95
CA GLU A 486 19.96 -46.07 -19.18
C GLU A 486 19.14 -47.38 -19.08
N CYS A 487 18.20 -47.46 -18.13
CA CYS A 487 17.38 -48.64 -17.89
C CYS A 487 16.43 -48.91 -19.06
N TRP A 488 16.05 -47.87 -19.81
CA TRP A 488 15.15 -47.97 -20.95
C TRP A 488 15.75 -47.28 -22.18
N VAL A 489 16.25 -48.09 -23.11
CA VAL A 489 16.87 -47.59 -24.34
C VAL A 489 15.80 -47.16 -25.35
N VAL A 490 15.85 -45.90 -25.78
CA VAL A 490 15.02 -45.37 -26.88
C VAL A 490 15.81 -45.39 -28.19
N PRO A 491 15.32 -46.03 -29.26
CA PRO A 491 16.06 -46.11 -30.52
C PRO A 491 16.14 -44.75 -31.22
N LEU A 492 17.29 -44.42 -31.82
CA LEU A 492 17.48 -43.19 -32.62
C LEU A 492 16.45 -43.06 -33.76
N ALA A 493 15.97 -44.20 -34.24
CA ALA A 493 14.90 -44.33 -35.20
C ALA A 493 13.60 -43.61 -34.79
N ALA A 494 13.27 -43.57 -33.49
CA ALA A 494 12.06 -42.94 -32.97
C ALA A 494 12.12 -41.41 -33.13
N TYR A 495 13.22 -40.79 -32.71
CA TYR A 495 13.44 -39.35 -32.89
C TYR A 495 13.43 -38.96 -34.37
N THR A 496 14.06 -39.77 -35.23
CA THR A 496 14.08 -39.53 -36.69
C THR A 496 12.67 -39.55 -37.30
N VAL A 497 11.82 -40.50 -36.88
CA VAL A 497 10.43 -40.60 -37.35
C VAL A 497 9.61 -39.39 -36.87
N LEU A 498 9.77 -38.99 -35.61
CA LEU A 498 9.08 -37.82 -35.06
C LEU A 498 9.50 -36.51 -35.75
N MET A 499 10.80 -36.34 -36.02
CA MET A 499 11.31 -35.19 -36.79
C MET A 499 10.74 -35.16 -38.21
N ARG A 500 10.57 -36.32 -38.87
CA ARG A 500 9.93 -36.39 -40.18
C ARG A 500 8.45 -36.04 -40.11
N CYS A 501 7.75 -36.40 -39.03
CA CYS A 501 6.34 -36.06 -38.80
C CYS A 501 6.09 -34.57 -38.53
N LEU A 502 7.12 -33.74 -38.37
CA LEU A 502 7.00 -32.27 -38.23
C LEU A 502 7.24 -31.50 -39.54
N ARG A 503 7.71 -32.18 -40.60
CA ARG A 503 8.12 -31.53 -41.85
C ARG A 503 6.92 -30.96 -42.60
N GLU A 504 7.21 -29.98 -43.46
CA GLU A 504 6.23 -29.43 -44.40
C GLU A 504 5.62 -30.53 -45.28
N GLY A 505 4.31 -30.43 -45.54
CA GLY A 505 3.54 -31.37 -46.36
C GLY A 505 2.86 -32.51 -45.59
N GLU A 506 3.16 -32.67 -44.29
CA GLU A 506 2.49 -33.67 -43.44
C GLU A 506 1.09 -33.26 -42.97
N ASP A 507 0.28 -34.25 -42.58
CA ASP A 507 -1.06 -34.03 -42.04
C ASP A 507 -1.03 -33.16 -40.77
N ARG A 508 -1.95 -32.20 -40.67
CA ARG A 508 -1.95 -31.20 -39.57
C ARG A 508 -2.10 -31.84 -38.19
N VAL A 509 -2.88 -32.93 -38.08
CA VAL A 509 -3.05 -33.65 -36.81
C VAL A 509 -1.78 -34.41 -36.47
N VAL A 510 -1.10 -35.00 -37.46
CA VAL A 510 0.21 -35.65 -37.29
C VAL A 510 1.27 -34.65 -36.84
N ASN A 511 1.36 -33.47 -37.47
CA ASN A 511 2.25 -32.38 -37.04
C ASN A 511 1.98 -31.99 -35.58
N HIS A 512 0.70 -31.88 -35.19
CA HIS A 512 0.32 -31.52 -33.83
C HIS A 512 0.67 -32.61 -32.82
N LEU A 513 0.42 -33.88 -33.14
CA LEU A 513 0.83 -35.00 -32.29
C LEU A 513 2.35 -35.03 -32.12
N ALA A 514 3.13 -34.90 -33.19
CA ALA A 514 4.58 -34.88 -33.12
C ALA A 514 5.11 -33.71 -32.28
N ALA A 515 4.59 -32.50 -32.48
CA ALA A 515 4.96 -31.33 -31.68
C ALA A 515 4.56 -31.52 -30.21
N LYS A 516 3.42 -32.17 -29.94
CA LYS A 516 2.94 -32.45 -28.59
C LYS A 516 3.78 -33.50 -27.85
N ILE A 517 4.27 -34.50 -28.56
CA ILE A 517 5.21 -35.50 -28.01
C ILE A 517 6.48 -34.79 -27.55
N ILE A 518 7.04 -33.92 -28.38
CA ILE A 518 8.25 -33.15 -28.05
C ILE A 518 7.97 -32.20 -26.88
N GLU A 519 6.84 -31.50 -26.88
CA GLU A 519 6.41 -30.65 -25.77
C GLU A 519 6.40 -31.41 -24.45
N ASN A 520 5.78 -32.60 -24.39
CA ASN A 520 5.70 -33.35 -23.15
C ASN A 520 7.05 -33.94 -22.72
N VAL A 521 7.80 -34.58 -23.64
CA VAL A 521 9.10 -35.19 -23.32
C VAL A 521 10.13 -34.15 -22.90
N CYS A 522 10.19 -32.98 -23.55
CA CYS A 522 11.12 -31.92 -23.17
C CYS A 522 10.68 -31.15 -21.89
N THR A 523 9.58 -31.54 -21.25
CA THR A 523 9.20 -30.98 -19.93
C THR A 523 10.04 -31.57 -18.80
N THR A 524 10.47 -32.82 -18.92
CA THR A 524 11.35 -33.47 -17.93
C THR A 524 12.78 -32.95 -18.10
N LEU A 525 13.68 -33.24 -17.15
CA LEU A 525 15.14 -33.02 -17.22
C LEU A 525 15.90 -34.35 -17.48
N SER A 526 15.38 -35.19 -18.37
CA SER A 526 15.91 -36.53 -18.69
C SER A 526 16.88 -36.53 -19.88
N CYS A 527 17.64 -37.62 -20.05
CA CYS A 527 18.54 -37.78 -21.19
C CYS A 527 17.77 -37.97 -22.51
N HIS A 528 16.57 -38.56 -22.44
CA HIS A 528 15.72 -38.82 -23.60
C HIS A 528 15.26 -37.56 -24.33
N ALA A 529 15.12 -36.42 -23.63
CA ALA A 529 14.81 -35.15 -24.29
C ALA A 529 15.95 -34.65 -25.19
N GLN A 530 17.21 -35.02 -24.90
CA GLN A 530 18.36 -34.63 -25.72
C GLN A 530 18.28 -35.20 -27.14
N GLY A 531 17.58 -36.32 -27.34
CA GLY A 531 17.37 -36.93 -28.65
C GLY A 531 16.60 -36.05 -29.65
N PHE A 532 15.89 -35.01 -29.18
CA PHE A 532 15.19 -34.05 -30.03
C PHE A 532 16.02 -32.81 -30.38
N ILE A 533 17.15 -32.59 -29.71
CA ILE A 533 17.99 -31.41 -29.88
C ILE A 533 18.81 -31.57 -31.17
N THR A 534 18.33 -30.96 -32.24
CA THR A 534 18.99 -30.95 -33.55
C THR A 534 19.09 -29.51 -34.07
N GLY A 535 20.00 -29.21 -34.98
CA GLY A 535 20.09 -27.86 -35.57
C GLY A 535 18.83 -27.42 -36.34
N GLU A 536 17.99 -28.36 -36.77
CA GLU A 536 16.78 -28.09 -37.55
C GLU A 536 15.50 -27.97 -36.72
N ILE A 537 15.48 -28.42 -35.45
CA ILE A 537 14.25 -28.48 -34.65
C ILE A 537 13.61 -27.11 -34.44
N GLY A 538 14.43 -26.09 -34.17
CA GLY A 538 13.98 -24.71 -33.98
C GLY A 538 13.23 -24.19 -35.22
N PRO A 539 13.90 -24.14 -36.39
CA PRO A 539 13.28 -23.75 -37.65
C PRO A 539 12.02 -24.51 -38.02
N VAL A 540 11.98 -25.82 -37.76
CA VAL A 540 10.82 -26.67 -38.08
C VAL A 540 9.62 -26.34 -37.19
N LEU A 541 9.81 -26.21 -35.88
CA LEU A 541 8.73 -25.81 -34.97
C LEU A 541 8.25 -24.38 -35.24
N TRP A 542 9.18 -23.47 -35.57
CA TRP A 542 8.82 -22.11 -35.95
C TRP A 542 8.02 -22.03 -37.26
N TYR A 543 8.33 -22.90 -38.22
CA TYR A 543 7.54 -23.03 -39.46
C TYR A 543 6.09 -23.42 -39.13
N LEU A 544 5.87 -24.42 -38.26
CA LEU A 544 4.52 -24.82 -37.83
C LEU A 544 3.77 -23.68 -37.13
N PHE A 545 4.45 -22.88 -36.32
CA PHE A 545 3.88 -21.69 -35.69
C PHE A 545 3.40 -20.65 -36.72
N THR A 546 4.23 -20.35 -37.71
CA THR A 546 3.95 -19.29 -38.69
C THR A 546 2.96 -19.70 -39.79
N HIS A 547 2.98 -20.97 -40.20
CA HIS A 547 2.22 -21.45 -41.37
C HIS A 547 0.96 -22.26 -41.01
N SER A 548 0.73 -22.55 -39.73
CA SER A 548 -0.53 -23.17 -39.28
C SER A 548 -1.67 -22.16 -39.24
N THR A 549 -2.90 -22.61 -39.48
CA THR A 549 -4.13 -21.84 -39.22
C THR A 549 -4.81 -22.22 -37.90
N VAL A 550 -4.27 -23.21 -37.18
CA VAL A 550 -4.84 -23.78 -35.96
C VAL A 550 -4.07 -23.26 -34.74
N ASP A 551 -4.71 -22.46 -33.91
CA ASP A 551 -4.06 -21.82 -32.75
C ASP A 551 -3.53 -22.81 -31.72
N SER A 552 -4.23 -23.94 -31.51
CA SER A 552 -3.74 -24.99 -30.60
C SER A 552 -2.42 -25.60 -31.06
N LEU A 553 -2.23 -25.79 -32.38
CA LEU A 553 -0.96 -26.23 -32.96
C LEU A 553 0.11 -25.14 -32.83
N LYS A 554 -0.22 -23.87 -33.10
CA LYS A 554 0.72 -22.75 -32.93
C LYS A 554 1.26 -22.67 -31.51
N ILE A 555 0.37 -22.75 -30.53
CA ILE A 555 0.73 -22.75 -29.11
C ILE A 555 1.62 -23.94 -28.80
N THR A 556 1.23 -25.17 -29.17
CA THR A 556 2.03 -26.38 -28.93
C THR A 556 3.42 -26.30 -29.58
N ALA A 557 3.55 -25.77 -30.80
CA ALA A 557 4.83 -25.66 -31.49
C ALA A 557 5.80 -24.69 -30.78
N VAL A 558 5.31 -23.51 -30.38
CA VAL A 558 6.13 -22.55 -29.62
C VAL A 558 6.42 -23.06 -28.20
N SER A 559 5.44 -23.72 -27.58
CA SER A 559 5.56 -24.34 -26.24
C SER A 559 6.61 -25.47 -26.23
N ALA A 560 6.67 -26.28 -27.29
CA ALA A 560 7.71 -27.28 -27.49
C ALA A 560 9.09 -26.63 -27.68
N LEU A 561 9.18 -25.58 -28.51
CA LEU A 561 10.42 -24.84 -28.72
C LEU A 561 10.95 -24.22 -27.41
N CYS A 562 10.06 -23.63 -26.61
CA CYS A 562 10.38 -23.07 -25.30
C CYS A 562 10.88 -24.10 -24.28
N ARG A 563 10.46 -25.37 -24.40
CA ARG A 563 10.99 -26.44 -23.54
C ARG A 563 12.34 -26.94 -24.03
N ILE A 564 12.56 -26.99 -25.33
CA ILE A 564 13.87 -27.32 -25.91
C ILE A 564 14.92 -26.28 -25.49
N THR A 565 14.56 -25.01 -25.39
CA THR A 565 15.52 -23.97 -24.93
C THR A 565 16.02 -24.15 -23.50
N ARG A 566 15.35 -24.97 -22.66
CA ARG A 566 15.86 -25.36 -21.33
C ARG A 566 17.14 -26.17 -21.44
N TYR A 567 17.22 -27.01 -22.47
CA TYR A 567 18.38 -27.87 -22.73
C TYR A 567 19.41 -27.20 -23.64
N SER A 568 18.94 -26.51 -24.67
CA SER A 568 19.80 -25.84 -25.64
C SER A 568 19.18 -24.54 -26.13
N PRO A 569 19.60 -23.39 -25.58
CA PRO A 569 19.18 -22.07 -26.06
C PRO A 569 19.50 -21.83 -27.54
N ASN A 570 20.49 -22.55 -28.09
CA ASN A 570 20.86 -22.53 -29.50
C ASN A 570 19.70 -22.92 -30.44
N ALA A 571 18.72 -23.68 -29.95
CA ALA A 571 17.52 -23.99 -30.72
C ALA A 571 16.73 -22.72 -31.09
N PHE A 572 16.60 -21.76 -30.18
CA PHE A 572 15.94 -20.48 -30.49
C PHE A 572 16.86 -19.53 -31.26
N GLN A 573 18.17 -19.56 -31.00
CA GLN A 573 19.16 -18.85 -31.81
C GLN A 573 19.04 -19.20 -33.30
N SER A 574 18.97 -20.49 -33.64
CA SER A 574 18.86 -20.95 -35.02
C SER A 574 17.59 -20.44 -35.73
N VAL A 575 16.52 -20.15 -34.96
CA VAL A 575 15.30 -19.51 -35.49
C VAL A 575 15.58 -18.04 -35.82
N ILE A 576 16.23 -17.30 -34.92
CA ILE A 576 16.58 -15.89 -35.14
C ILE A 576 17.52 -15.74 -36.34
N GLU A 577 18.49 -16.64 -36.49
CA GLU A 577 19.43 -16.64 -37.62
C GLU A 577 18.73 -16.92 -38.95
N LYS A 578 17.75 -17.83 -38.97
CA LYS A 578 17.05 -18.21 -40.20
C LYS A 578 15.93 -17.24 -40.60
N VAL A 579 15.18 -16.73 -39.63
CA VAL A 579 13.95 -15.94 -39.86
C VAL A 579 14.20 -14.43 -39.69
N GLY A 580 15.22 -14.05 -38.91
CA GLY A 580 15.56 -12.67 -38.59
C GLY A 580 14.87 -12.17 -37.31
N LEU A 581 15.60 -11.36 -36.54
CA LEU A 581 15.15 -10.80 -35.26
C LEU A 581 13.85 -10.00 -35.42
N THR A 582 13.74 -9.15 -36.45
CA THR A 582 12.56 -8.27 -36.66
C THR A 582 11.26 -9.07 -36.82
N ALA A 583 11.28 -10.20 -37.53
CA ALA A 583 10.12 -11.06 -37.69
C ALA A 583 9.72 -11.76 -36.37
N VAL A 584 10.71 -12.13 -35.55
CA VAL A 584 10.49 -12.67 -34.20
C VAL A 584 9.88 -11.59 -33.29
N LEU A 585 10.38 -10.35 -33.34
CA LEU A 585 9.82 -9.23 -32.56
C LEU A 585 8.39 -8.90 -32.98
N ASN A 586 8.09 -8.89 -34.28
CA ASN A 586 6.72 -8.71 -34.78
C ASN A 586 5.76 -9.81 -34.30
N SER A 587 6.26 -11.04 -34.17
CA SER A 587 5.51 -12.18 -33.65
C SER A 587 5.28 -12.07 -32.12
N LEU A 588 6.26 -11.52 -31.39
CA LEU A 588 6.13 -11.22 -29.97
C LEU A 588 5.11 -10.10 -29.72
N ALA A 589 5.16 -9.02 -30.50
CA ALA A 589 4.25 -7.88 -30.36
C ALA A 589 2.78 -8.25 -30.63
N ASN A 590 2.52 -9.06 -31.66
CA ASN A 590 1.17 -9.41 -32.13
C ASN A 590 0.68 -10.81 -31.73
N GLY A 591 1.48 -11.53 -30.94
CA GLY A 591 1.19 -12.91 -30.54
C GLY A 591 0.06 -13.03 -29.52
N ILE A 592 -0.57 -14.20 -29.47
CA ILE A 592 -1.53 -14.56 -28.40
C ILE A 592 -0.78 -14.64 -27.05
N CYS A 593 -1.42 -14.32 -25.93
CA CYS A 593 -0.78 -14.27 -24.60
C CYS A 593 0.11 -15.49 -24.27
N ARG A 594 -0.36 -16.72 -24.56
CA ARG A 594 0.46 -17.94 -24.32
C ARG A 594 1.74 -17.96 -25.15
N ILE A 595 1.68 -17.54 -26.41
CA ILE A 595 2.84 -17.46 -27.31
C ILE A 595 3.80 -16.38 -26.81
N GLN A 596 3.29 -15.20 -26.44
CA GLN A 596 4.10 -14.12 -25.87
C GLN A 596 4.86 -14.57 -24.62
N GLN A 597 4.19 -15.29 -23.72
CA GLN A 597 4.81 -15.83 -22.51
C GLN A 597 5.98 -16.78 -22.84
N TYR A 598 5.78 -17.74 -23.76
CA TYR A 598 6.85 -18.67 -24.16
C TYR A 598 8.00 -17.95 -24.86
N MET A 599 7.70 -16.96 -25.72
CA MET A 599 8.72 -16.17 -26.39
C MET A 599 9.57 -15.36 -25.42
N LEU A 600 8.96 -14.74 -24.40
CA LEU A 600 9.68 -14.06 -23.33
C LEU A 600 10.61 -15.02 -22.57
N THR A 601 10.15 -16.23 -22.23
CA THR A 601 11.00 -17.25 -21.61
C THR A 601 12.17 -17.67 -22.50
N MET A 602 11.97 -17.82 -23.81
CA MET A 602 13.06 -18.15 -24.73
C MET A 602 14.09 -17.00 -24.83
N PHE A 603 13.64 -15.74 -24.85
CA PHE A 603 14.53 -14.58 -24.79
C PHE A 603 15.31 -14.54 -23.47
N LEU A 604 14.66 -14.78 -22.32
CA LEU A 604 15.32 -14.87 -21.01
C LEU A 604 16.40 -15.95 -20.99
N ALA A 605 16.07 -17.18 -21.41
CA ALA A 605 17.01 -18.29 -21.45
C ALA A 605 18.23 -17.96 -22.32
N MET A 606 18.01 -17.40 -23.51
CA MET A 606 19.08 -17.01 -24.42
C MET A 606 19.99 -15.90 -23.85
N LEU A 607 19.39 -14.86 -23.25
CA LEU A 607 20.13 -13.76 -22.62
C LEU A 607 20.93 -14.24 -21.39
N SER A 608 20.38 -15.17 -20.59
CA SER A 608 21.05 -15.74 -19.42
C SER A 608 22.29 -16.58 -19.77
N CYS A 609 22.34 -17.11 -21.00
CA CYS A 609 23.50 -17.85 -21.52
C CYS A 609 24.47 -16.97 -22.33
N GLY A 610 24.22 -15.66 -22.43
CA GLY A 610 25.07 -14.71 -23.16
C GLY A 610 24.99 -14.79 -24.70
N ILE A 611 24.03 -15.53 -25.26
CA ILE A 611 23.88 -15.72 -26.70
C ILE A 611 23.18 -14.50 -27.31
N HIS A 612 23.72 -13.95 -28.41
CA HIS A 612 23.26 -12.72 -29.06
C HIS A 612 23.13 -11.49 -28.13
N LEU A 613 23.75 -11.56 -26.95
CA LEU A 613 23.62 -10.57 -25.88
C LEU A 613 23.88 -9.15 -26.39
N GLN A 614 25.04 -8.91 -27.03
CA GLN A 614 25.40 -7.60 -27.58
C GLN A 614 24.42 -7.06 -28.63
N ARG A 615 23.86 -7.94 -29.48
CA ARG A 615 22.90 -7.54 -30.52
C ARG A 615 21.56 -7.12 -29.92
N LEU A 616 21.07 -7.86 -28.93
CA LEU A 616 19.75 -7.61 -28.32
C LEU A 616 19.76 -6.41 -27.38
N ILE A 617 20.85 -6.24 -26.61
CA ILE A 617 20.94 -5.15 -25.65
C ILE A 617 21.04 -3.77 -26.33
N GLN A 618 21.54 -3.70 -27.56
CA GLN A 618 21.62 -2.44 -28.31
C GLN A 618 20.35 -2.14 -29.12
N GLU A 619 19.44 -3.11 -29.26
CA GLU A 619 18.28 -3.01 -30.12
C GLU A 619 17.13 -2.27 -29.41
N LYS A 620 16.90 -1.00 -29.77
CA LYS A 620 15.83 -0.17 -29.17
C LYS A 620 14.42 -0.73 -29.39
N ASP A 621 14.18 -1.34 -30.56
CA ASP A 621 12.89 -1.97 -30.89
C ASP A 621 12.58 -3.16 -29.99
N PHE A 622 13.61 -3.90 -29.53
CA PHE A 622 13.44 -5.00 -28.59
C PHE A 622 12.97 -4.48 -27.23
N VAL A 623 13.67 -3.49 -26.66
CA VAL A 623 13.33 -2.90 -25.35
C VAL A 623 11.92 -2.31 -25.39
N THR A 624 11.61 -1.48 -26.39
CA THR A 624 10.28 -0.86 -26.52
C THR A 624 9.15 -1.87 -26.71
N THR A 625 9.39 -2.96 -27.45
CA THR A 625 8.42 -4.06 -27.60
C THR A 625 8.18 -4.77 -26.26
N VAL A 626 9.23 -5.07 -25.50
CA VAL A 626 9.13 -5.70 -24.17
C VAL A 626 8.43 -4.78 -23.18
N THR A 627 8.74 -3.48 -23.16
CA THR A 627 8.07 -2.51 -22.27
C THR A 627 6.57 -2.43 -22.58
N ARG A 628 6.15 -2.51 -23.85
CA ARG A 628 4.73 -2.54 -24.23
C ARG A 628 4.00 -3.78 -23.68
N LEU A 629 4.68 -4.92 -23.55
CA LEU A 629 4.08 -6.14 -22.97
C LEU A 629 3.74 -5.99 -21.47
N LEU A 630 4.26 -4.97 -20.79
CA LEU A 630 3.84 -4.62 -19.42
C LEU A 630 2.38 -4.15 -19.35
N GLU A 631 1.74 -3.82 -20.48
CA GLU A 631 0.30 -3.53 -20.54
C GLU A 631 -0.56 -4.80 -20.52
N SER A 632 0.04 -5.99 -20.67
CA SER A 632 -0.69 -7.26 -20.76
C SER A 632 -1.52 -7.56 -19.51
N PRO A 633 -2.73 -8.15 -19.65
CA PRO A 633 -3.53 -8.58 -18.51
C PRO A 633 -2.89 -9.74 -17.73
N SER A 634 -2.03 -10.55 -18.36
CA SER A 634 -1.40 -11.71 -17.71
C SER A 634 -0.25 -11.30 -16.80
N THR A 635 -0.32 -11.70 -15.52
CA THR A 635 0.74 -11.48 -14.52
C THR A 635 2.06 -12.11 -14.94
N PHE A 636 2.04 -13.31 -15.52
CA PHE A 636 3.24 -14.02 -15.98
C PHE A 636 3.96 -13.30 -17.13
N ILE A 637 3.21 -12.69 -18.06
CA ILE A 637 3.81 -11.92 -19.16
C ILE A 637 4.50 -10.68 -18.61
N ARG A 638 3.84 -9.95 -17.70
CA ARG A 638 4.43 -8.76 -17.06
C ARG A 638 5.67 -9.10 -16.25
N ALA A 639 5.60 -10.15 -15.43
CA ALA A 639 6.74 -10.63 -14.62
C ALA A 639 7.95 -10.98 -15.49
N LYS A 640 7.74 -11.73 -16.57
CA LYS A 640 8.84 -12.10 -17.49
C LYS A 640 9.35 -10.92 -18.29
N ALA A 641 8.49 -9.99 -18.68
CA ALA A 641 8.92 -8.75 -19.32
C ALA A 641 9.82 -7.92 -18.37
N PHE A 642 9.50 -7.85 -17.07
CA PHE A 642 10.38 -7.25 -16.08
C PHE A 642 11.73 -7.98 -15.96
N LEU A 643 11.76 -9.32 -15.96
CA LEU A 643 13.02 -10.08 -15.97
C LEU A 643 13.84 -9.85 -17.25
N VAL A 644 13.19 -9.74 -18.42
CA VAL A 644 13.91 -9.46 -19.68
C VAL A 644 14.55 -8.09 -19.61
N LEU A 645 13.79 -7.09 -19.12
CA LEU A 645 14.32 -5.74 -18.91
C LEU A 645 15.47 -5.75 -17.90
N LEU A 646 15.34 -6.46 -16.78
CA LEU A 646 16.42 -6.63 -15.79
C LEU A 646 17.69 -7.17 -16.45
N GLN A 647 17.59 -8.24 -17.25
CA GLN A 647 18.74 -8.83 -17.93
C GLN A 647 19.38 -7.88 -18.96
N VAL A 648 18.58 -7.05 -19.63
CA VAL A 648 19.09 -6.01 -20.54
C VAL A 648 19.82 -4.91 -19.75
N LEU A 649 19.25 -4.46 -18.64
CA LEU A 649 19.77 -3.36 -17.82
C LEU A 649 21.09 -3.73 -17.11
N ILE A 650 21.20 -4.97 -16.60
CA ILE A 650 22.45 -5.49 -16.00
C ILE A 650 23.63 -5.36 -16.96
N ASN A 651 23.38 -5.48 -18.26
CA ASN A 651 24.43 -5.47 -19.28
C ASN A 651 24.57 -4.14 -20.04
N ASN A 652 23.59 -3.23 -19.96
CA ASN A 652 23.66 -1.89 -20.55
C ASN A 652 22.79 -0.87 -19.83
N ARG A 653 23.47 0.02 -19.10
CA ARG A 653 22.89 1.13 -18.35
C ARG A 653 22.16 2.15 -19.22
N GLU A 654 22.60 2.37 -20.47
CA GLU A 654 21.99 3.39 -21.34
C GLU A 654 20.54 3.04 -21.71
N MET A 655 20.19 1.74 -21.71
CA MET A 655 18.83 1.28 -21.97
C MET A 655 17.87 1.61 -20.82
N LEU A 656 18.38 2.00 -19.65
CA LEU A 656 17.56 2.49 -18.55
C LEU A 656 16.84 3.79 -18.92
N LEU A 657 17.54 4.72 -19.57
CA LEU A 657 16.93 5.97 -20.05
C LEU A 657 15.78 5.69 -21.01
N LEU A 658 16.01 4.83 -22.01
CA LEU A 658 14.97 4.45 -22.97
C LEU A 658 13.78 3.79 -22.27
N SER A 659 14.03 2.94 -21.28
CA SER A 659 12.98 2.26 -20.51
C SER A 659 12.17 3.25 -19.66
N CYS A 660 12.82 4.22 -19.01
CA CYS A 660 12.16 5.29 -18.26
C CYS A 660 11.29 6.16 -19.17
N GLN A 661 11.81 6.56 -20.34
CA GLN A 661 11.04 7.30 -21.35
C GLN A 661 9.84 6.50 -21.88
N ALA A 662 9.96 5.16 -21.94
CA ALA A 662 8.87 4.24 -22.28
C ALA A 662 7.93 3.93 -21.09
N ARG A 663 7.92 4.77 -20.04
CA ARG A 663 7.02 4.70 -18.88
C ARG A 663 7.26 3.47 -17.97
N LEU A 664 8.47 2.90 -17.95
CA LEU A 664 8.81 1.76 -17.08
C LEU A 664 8.45 2.02 -15.60
N VAL A 665 8.80 3.19 -15.08
CA VAL A 665 8.56 3.56 -13.67
C VAL A 665 7.07 3.48 -13.33
N MET A 666 6.19 3.99 -14.20
CA MET A 666 4.75 3.93 -14.01
C MET A 666 4.22 2.48 -13.97
N TYR A 667 4.78 1.57 -14.76
CA TYR A 667 4.43 0.15 -14.71
C TYR A 667 4.89 -0.52 -13.42
N ILE A 668 6.09 -0.17 -12.94
CA ILE A 668 6.63 -0.66 -11.66
C ILE A 668 5.71 -0.20 -10.52
N GLU A 669 5.33 1.07 -10.47
CA GLU A 669 4.40 1.59 -9.44
C GLU A 669 3.03 0.92 -9.48
N ARG A 670 2.47 0.77 -10.68
CA ARG A 670 1.16 0.13 -10.87
C ARG A 670 1.14 -1.29 -10.33
N ASP A 671 2.18 -2.07 -10.61
CA ASP A 671 2.23 -3.48 -10.21
C ASP A 671 2.76 -3.66 -8.78
N SER A 672 3.60 -2.76 -8.27
CA SER A 672 4.01 -2.69 -6.85
C SER A 672 2.83 -2.41 -5.91
N ARG A 673 1.94 -1.47 -6.25
CA ARG A 673 0.72 -1.21 -5.47
C ARG A 673 -0.24 -2.40 -5.44
N LYS A 674 -0.23 -3.24 -6.48
CA LYS A 674 -1.08 -4.44 -6.58
C LYS A 674 -0.50 -5.63 -5.81
N THR A 675 0.82 -5.67 -5.59
CA THR A 675 1.48 -6.72 -4.81
C THR A 675 1.49 -6.41 -3.30
N MET A 676 1.08 -5.22 -2.87
CA MET A 676 0.89 -4.90 -1.45
C MET A 676 -0.15 -5.83 -0.79
N PRO A 677 0.12 -6.33 0.43
CA PRO A 677 -0.67 -7.39 1.07
C PRO A 677 -2.07 -6.87 1.45
N GLY A 678 -3.07 -7.24 0.66
CA GLY A 678 -4.46 -6.86 0.92
C GLY A 678 -5.52 -7.53 0.04
N LYS A 679 -5.14 -8.32 -0.98
CA LYS A 679 -6.06 -9.10 -1.81
C LYS A 679 -5.47 -10.47 -2.15
N GLU A 680 -6.30 -11.51 -2.03
CA GLU A 680 -6.05 -12.93 -2.32
C GLU A 680 -4.90 -13.19 -3.30
N GLN A 681 -3.79 -13.74 -2.81
CA GLN A 681 -2.62 -14.04 -3.62
C GLN A 681 -2.84 -15.33 -4.42
N GLN A 682 -3.28 -15.19 -5.67
CA GLN A 682 -3.03 -16.20 -6.69
C GLN A 682 -1.51 -16.32 -6.90
N GLY A 683 -0.92 -17.52 -6.98
CA GLY A 683 0.54 -17.73 -7.07
C GLY A 683 1.27 -16.95 -8.19
N GLY A 684 0.56 -16.46 -9.22
CA GLY A 684 1.11 -15.54 -10.21
C GLY A 684 1.47 -14.14 -9.67
N SER A 685 0.90 -13.71 -8.54
CA SER A 685 1.21 -12.43 -7.89
C SER A 685 2.52 -12.49 -7.11
N GLU A 686 2.83 -13.63 -6.49
CA GLU A 686 4.09 -13.83 -5.77
C GLU A 686 5.28 -13.86 -6.75
N TYR A 687 5.14 -14.59 -7.86
CA TYR A 687 6.15 -14.60 -8.93
C TYR A 687 6.39 -13.19 -9.50
N LEU A 688 5.32 -12.42 -9.73
CA LEU A 688 5.43 -11.03 -10.18
C LEU A 688 6.16 -10.16 -9.15
N SER A 689 5.85 -10.30 -7.86
CA SER A 689 6.55 -9.56 -6.80
C SER A 689 8.04 -9.87 -6.81
N LYS A 690 8.42 -11.15 -6.79
CA LYS A 690 9.83 -11.58 -6.82
C LYS A 690 10.60 -10.98 -8.01
N CYS A 691 9.99 -10.99 -9.20
CA CYS A 691 10.60 -10.40 -10.40
C CYS A 691 10.73 -8.87 -10.32
N LEU A 692 9.71 -8.21 -9.77
CA LEU A 692 9.67 -6.77 -9.59
C LEU A 692 10.69 -6.29 -8.55
N ASP A 693 10.79 -7.01 -7.42
CA ASP A 693 11.71 -6.70 -6.32
C ASP A 693 13.18 -6.78 -6.78
N LEU A 694 13.52 -7.79 -7.61
CA LEU A 694 14.86 -7.89 -8.21
C LEU A 694 15.17 -6.73 -9.18
N LEU A 695 14.19 -6.31 -9.99
CA LEU A 695 14.36 -5.18 -10.90
C LEU A 695 14.53 -3.87 -10.13
N ILE A 696 13.71 -3.65 -9.10
CA ILE A 696 13.80 -2.47 -8.23
C ILE A 696 15.17 -2.43 -7.55
N TYR A 697 15.58 -3.56 -6.96
CA TYR A 697 16.88 -3.68 -6.30
C TYR A 697 18.03 -3.30 -7.24
N HIS A 698 18.08 -3.86 -8.45
CA HIS A 698 19.12 -3.54 -9.42
C HIS A 698 19.11 -2.06 -9.82
N ILE A 699 17.94 -1.46 -10.10
CA ILE A 699 17.85 -0.04 -10.47
C ILE A 699 18.33 0.88 -9.34
N VAL A 700 18.01 0.55 -8.08
CA VAL A 700 18.49 1.31 -6.91
C VAL A 700 20.01 1.23 -6.78
N GLN A 701 20.61 0.06 -7.01
CA GLN A 701 22.07 -0.11 -6.95
C GLN A 701 22.83 0.60 -8.09
N GLU A 702 22.23 0.72 -9.28
CA GLU A 702 22.88 1.39 -10.43
C GLU A 702 22.88 2.92 -10.32
N LEU A 703 21.94 3.52 -9.59
CA LEU A 703 21.77 4.96 -9.52
C LEU A 703 22.97 5.72 -8.93
N PRO A 704 23.60 5.30 -7.82
CA PRO A 704 24.84 5.92 -7.34
C PRO A 704 25.95 5.94 -8.39
N GLY A 705 26.05 4.89 -9.20
CA GLY A 705 26.99 4.82 -10.33
C GLY A 705 26.69 5.87 -11.41
N ILE A 706 25.42 6.01 -11.80
CA ILE A 706 24.99 7.01 -12.79
C ILE A 706 25.30 8.43 -12.31
N LEU A 707 24.96 8.74 -11.05
CA LEU A 707 25.22 10.06 -10.47
C LEU A 707 26.73 10.31 -10.33
N GLY A 708 27.51 9.30 -9.94
CA GLY A 708 28.97 9.36 -9.86
C GLY A 708 29.64 9.61 -11.22
N ASP A 709 29.16 8.99 -12.29
CA ASP A 709 29.66 9.20 -13.66
C ASP A 709 29.37 10.63 -14.14
N ILE A 710 28.17 11.15 -13.87
CA ILE A 710 27.79 12.55 -14.15
C ILE A 710 28.70 13.52 -13.39
N LEU A 711 28.88 13.32 -12.08
CA LEU A 711 29.72 14.18 -11.24
C LEU A 711 31.19 14.12 -11.68
N THR A 712 31.71 12.95 -12.03
CA THR A 712 33.08 12.80 -12.51
C THR A 712 33.29 13.54 -13.83
N ALA A 713 32.33 13.42 -14.77
CA ALA A 713 32.38 14.14 -16.03
C ALA A 713 32.36 15.67 -15.82
N LEU A 714 31.48 16.18 -14.95
CA LEU A 714 31.39 17.60 -14.61
C LEU A 714 32.64 18.12 -13.88
N THR A 715 33.17 17.35 -12.92
CA THR A 715 34.39 17.69 -12.18
C THR A 715 35.58 17.85 -13.10
N SER A 716 35.68 17.04 -14.16
CA SER A 716 36.77 17.12 -15.13
C SER A 716 36.81 18.45 -15.91
N VAL A 717 35.69 19.17 -15.97
CA VAL A 717 35.50 20.41 -16.72
C VAL A 717 35.38 21.65 -15.82
N SER A 718 35.25 21.46 -14.51
CA SER A 718 35.16 22.53 -13.50
C SER A 718 36.23 23.62 -13.69
N GLY A 719 35.81 24.88 -13.76
CA GLY A 719 36.71 26.05 -13.87
C GLY A 719 37.39 26.22 -15.24
N ARG A 720 36.96 25.47 -16.26
CA ARG A 720 37.50 25.57 -17.63
C ARG A 720 36.49 26.23 -18.56
N LYS A 721 36.98 27.15 -19.39
CA LYS A 721 36.18 27.80 -20.44
C LYS A 721 36.08 27.00 -21.74
N HIS A 722 37.03 26.09 -21.99
CA HIS A 722 37.09 25.28 -23.21
C HIS A 722 37.41 23.80 -22.89
N PRO A 723 36.40 22.92 -22.85
CA PRO A 723 36.59 21.50 -22.60
C PRO A 723 37.30 20.82 -23.78
N SER A 724 38.14 19.82 -23.52
CA SER A 724 38.80 19.06 -24.60
C SER A 724 37.79 18.19 -25.37
N THR A 725 38.14 17.73 -26.57
CA THR A 725 37.28 16.84 -27.38
C THR A 725 36.91 15.54 -26.66
N VAL A 726 37.82 15.01 -25.82
CA VAL A 726 37.59 13.81 -25.00
C VAL A 726 36.59 14.10 -23.89
N GLN A 727 36.72 15.25 -23.22
CA GLN A 727 35.81 15.68 -22.16
C GLN A 727 34.41 16.00 -22.70
N ALA A 728 34.34 16.69 -23.85
CA ALA A 728 33.07 16.95 -24.53
C ALA A 728 32.35 15.65 -24.95
N LYS A 729 33.11 14.64 -25.40
CA LYS A 729 32.54 13.32 -25.70
C LYS A 729 32.00 12.63 -24.45
N GLN A 730 32.72 12.68 -23.33
CA GLN A 730 32.27 12.11 -22.06
C GLN A 730 30.99 12.80 -21.55
N LEU A 731 30.93 14.13 -21.58
CA LEU A 731 29.72 14.88 -21.20
C LEU A 731 28.50 14.52 -22.06
N LYS A 732 28.68 14.37 -23.38
CA LYS A 732 27.59 13.96 -24.29
C LYS A 732 27.06 12.56 -24.00
N MET A 733 27.84 11.69 -23.37
CA MET A 733 27.41 10.34 -22.98
C MET A 733 26.75 10.32 -21.60
N CYS A 734 27.31 11.04 -20.62
CA CYS A 734 26.84 10.96 -19.22
C CYS A 734 25.64 11.85 -18.93
N LEU A 735 25.61 13.09 -19.43
CA LEU A 735 24.56 14.07 -19.07
C LEU A 735 23.13 13.67 -19.49
N PRO A 736 22.90 13.00 -20.64
CA PRO A 736 21.57 12.51 -21.00
C PRO A 736 20.97 11.50 -20.01
N MET A 737 21.74 10.98 -19.04
CA MET A 737 21.23 10.10 -17.99
C MET A 737 20.56 10.87 -16.83
N MET A 738 20.71 12.20 -16.73
CA MET A 738 20.10 12.98 -15.65
C MET A 738 18.57 12.82 -15.52
N PRO A 739 17.79 12.73 -16.62
CA PRO A 739 16.34 12.45 -16.54
C PRO A 739 16.00 11.11 -15.86
N VAL A 740 16.91 10.14 -15.84
CA VAL A 740 16.71 8.89 -15.08
C VAL A 740 16.59 9.19 -13.59
N VAL A 741 17.45 10.07 -13.05
CA VAL A 741 17.41 10.48 -11.64
C VAL A 741 16.05 11.12 -11.33
N LEU A 742 15.58 12.03 -12.19
CA LEU A 742 14.27 12.66 -12.05
C LEU A 742 13.13 11.63 -12.05
N HIS A 743 13.12 10.70 -13.00
CA HIS A 743 12.09 9.67 -13.10
C HIS A 743 12.04 8.73 -11.89
N LEU A 744 13.19 8.44 -11.27
CA LEU A 744 13.24 7.58 -10.09
C LEU A 744 12.86 8.34 -8.81
N VAL A 745 13.31 9.58 -8.66
CA VAL A 745 12.98 10.42 -7.50
C VAL A 745 11.50 10.82 -7.46
N THR A 746 10.88 11.04 -8.63
CA THR A 746 9.43 11.29 -8.71
C THR A 746 8.58 10.06 -8.36
N SER A 747 9.20 8.87 -8.26
CA SER A 747 8.48 7.65 -7.98
C SER A 747 8.31 7.38 -6.49
N GLN A 748 7.10 6.99 -6.09
CA GLN A 748 6.80 6.64 -4.70
C GLN A 748 7.46 5.33 -4.25
N VAL A 749 7.82 4.44 -5.18
CA VAL A 749 8.44 3.14 -4.89
C VAL A 749 9.96 3.30 -4.70
N PHE A 750 10.57 4.12 -5.54
CA PHE A 750 12.02 4.29 -5.59
C PHE A 750 12.53 5.39 -4.66
N CYS A 751 11.82 6.51 -4.53
CA CYS A 751 12.25 7.66 -3.74
C CYS A 751 12.67 7.31 -2.30
N PRO A 752 11.91 6.53 -1.51
CA PRO A 752 12.31 6.16 -0.15
C PRO A 752 13.58 5.28 -0.06
N GLN A 753 13.91 4.56 -1.13
CA GLN A 753 15.07 3.66 -1.17
C GLN A 753 16.35 4.35 -1.68
N ILE A 754 16.17 5.44 -2.45
CA ILE A 754 17.25 6.17 -3.12
C ILE A 754 17.74 7.34 -2.28
N VAL A 755 16.84 8.05 -1.60
CA VAL A 755 17.18 9.28 -0.88
C VAL A 755 17.90 8.93 0.42
N THR A 756 19.21 8.79 0.30
CA THR A 756 20.16 8.57 1.40
C THR A 756 21.00 9.83 1.64
N GLU A 757 21.71 9.87 2.77
CA GLU A 757 22.68 10.92 3.06
C GLU A 757 23.72 11.10 1.95
N GLU A 758 24.27 9.99 1.43
CA GLU A 758 25.24 9.99 0.34
C GLU A 758 24.65 10.55 -0.96
N PHE A 759 23.40 10.18 -1.28
CA PHE A 759 22.70 10.73 -2.44
C PHE A 759 22.53 12.25 -2.32
N LEU A 760 22.10 12.75 -1.16
CA LEU A 760 21.92 14.19 -0.92
C LEU A 760 23.24 14.97 -0.96
N PHE A 761 24.33 14.38 -0.46
CA PHE A 761 25.68 14.96 -0.57
C PHE A 761 26.14 15.08 -2.03
N ASN A 762 26.02 14.00 -2.80
CA ASN A 762 26.35 13.96 -4.23
C ASN A 762 25.48 14.94 -5.02
N TYR A 763 24.20 15.05 -4.66
CA TYR A 763 23.27 15.97 -5.28
C TYR A 763 23.57 17.45 -4.94
N GLY A 764 23.98 17.76 -3.70
CA GLY A 764 24.50 19.08 -3.33
C GLY A 764 25.77 19.46 -4.12
N THR A 765 26.64 18.49 -4.40
CA THR A 765 27.79 18.68 -5.28
C THR A 765 27.36 19.01 -6.71
N LEU A 766 26.32 18.34 -7.23
CA LEU A 766 25.73 18.65 -8.54
C LEU A 766 25.16 20.09 -8.59
N LEU A 767 24.46 20.54 -7.55
CA LEU A 767 23.97 21.92 -7.47
C LEU A 767 25.10 22.95 -7.42
N ASN A 768 26.22 22.64 -6.75
CA ASN A 768 27.41 23.49 -6.78
C ASN A 768 28.03 23.59 -8.18
N PHE A 769 27.93 22.56 -9.02
CA PHE A 769 28.32 22.66 -10.43
C PHE A 769 27.41 23.60 -11.20
N ILE A 770 26.08 23.52 -10.99
CA ILE A 770 25.12 24.44 -11.62
C ILE A 770 25.44 25.89 -11.25
N ARG A 771 25.77 26.15 -9.98
CA ARG A 771 26.25 27.46 -9.52
C ARG A 771 27.48 27.96 -10.30
N SER A 772 28.47 27.09 -10.56
CA SER A 772 29.68 27.48 -11.32
C SER A 772 29.42 27.70 -12.80
N VAL A 773 28.37 27.07 -13.35
CA VAL A 773 27.91 27.32 -14.73
C VAL A 773 27.20 28.67 -14.82
N ASP A 774 26.34 29.00 -13.86
CA ASP A 774 25.64 30.29 -13.78
C ASP A 774 26.61 31.47 -13.56
N SER A 775 27.62 31.31 -12.70
CA SER A 775 28.65 32.34 -12.48
C SER A 775 29.63 32.51 -13.65
N GLY A 776 29.55 31.65 -14.68
CA GLY A 776 30.42 31.67 -15.85
C GLY A 776 31.85 31.16 -15.59
N GLU A 777 32.11 30.54 -14.44
CA GLU A 777 33.37 29.87 -14.13
C GLU A 777 33.60 28.63 -15.02
N THR A 778 32.52 27.90 -15.32
CA THR A 778 32.53 26.70 -16.16
C THR A 778 31.63 26.91 -17.39
N ASN A 779 32.17 26.81 -18.61
CA ASN A 779 31.37 26.93 -19.84
C ASN A 779 31.08 25.55 -20.44
N LEU A 780 29.83 25.10 -20.32
CA LEU A 780 29.34 23.84 -20.90
C LEU A 780 28.85 24.01 -22.35
N ASP A 781 28.35 25.19 -22.72
CA ASP A 781 27.71 25.46 -24.01
C ASP A 781 28.64 25.17 -25.18
N GLY A 782 29.93 25.46 -25.03
CA GLY A 782 30.95 25.16 -26.05
C GLY A 782 31.20 23.67 -26.31
N ALA A 783 30.84 22.78 -25.39
CA ALA A 783 31.08 21.34 -25.51
C ALA A 783 29.83 20.53 -25.87
N ILE A 784 28.69 20.82 -25.25
CA ILE A 784 27.44 20.06 -25.41
C ILE A 784 26.33 20.83 -26.13
N GLY A 785 26.46 22.15 -26.25
CA GLY A 785 25.42 23.06 -26.78
C GLY A 785 24.51 23.61 -25.71
N GLN A 786 24.01 24.83 -25.92
CA GLN A 786 23.19 25.58 -24.96
C GLN A 786 21.88 24.86 -24.56
N ALA A 787 21.24 24.17 -25.50
CA ALA A 787 20.01 23.42 -25.19
C ALA A 787 20.25 22.28 -24.17
N ALA A 788 21.40 21.61 -24.24
CA ALA A 788 21.72 20.48 -23.37
C ALA A 788 22.16 20.94 -21.96
N SER A 789 22.82 22.11 -21.85
CA SER A 789 23.16 22.71 -20.56
C SER A 789 21.90 23.22 -19.84
N GLU A 790 21.00 23.89 -20.55
CA GLU A 790 19.71 24.33 -20.01
C GLU A 790 18.84 23.13 -19.55
N GLU A 791 18.79 22.04 -20.34
CA GLU A 791 18.07 20.82 -19.98
C GLU A 791 18.65 20.16 -18.71
N LEU A 792 19.97 20.12 -18.56
CA LEU A 792 20.62 19.61 -17.34
C LEU A 792 20.21 20.41 -16.11
N ILE A 793 20.23 21.74 -16.19
CA ILE A 793 19.89 22.62 -15.07
C ILE A 793 18.42 22.46 -14.70
N LYS A 794 17.53 22.51 -15.71
CA LYS A 794 16.09 22.31 -15.51
C LYS A 794 15.76 20.96 -14.90
N THR A 795 16.36 19.88 -15.41
CA THR A 795 16.15 18.50 -14.92
C THR A 795 16.67 18.35 -13.50
N THR A 796 17.82 18.96 -13.19
CA THR A 796 18.36 18.96 -11.84
C THR A 796 17.40 19.66 -10.90
N LEU A 797 17.06 20.93 -11.13
CA LEU A 797 16.14 21.66 -10.25
C LEU A 797 14.77 20.96 -10.09
N SER A 798 14.22 20.40 -11.17
CA SER A 798 12.97 19.61 -11.11
C SER A 798 13.11 18.34 -10.26
N THR A 799 14.30 17.72 -10.24
CA THR A 799 14.57 16.58 -9.36
C THR A 799 14.50 17.00 -7.89
N PHE A 800 14.99 18.19 -7.55
CA PHE A 800 14.88 18.69 -6.18
C PHE A 800 13.44 19.05 -5.81
N GLU A 801 12.68 19.64 -6.73
CA GLU A 801 11.23 19.87 -6.53
C GLU A 801 10.49 18.56 -6.23
N ALA A 802 10.86 17.46 -6.89
CA ALA A 802 10.29 16.15 -6.57
C ALA A 802 10.68 15.67 -5.16
N LEU A 803 11.88 15.99 -4.66
CA LEU A 803 12.29 15.67 -3.29
C LEU A 803 11.51 16.48 -2.24
N THR A 804 11.16 17.75 -2.52
CA THR A 804 10.39 18.57 -1.57
C THR A 804 8.98 18.02 -1.33
N GLN A 805 8.44 17.22 -2.26
CA GLN A 805 7.15 16.53 -2.11
C GLN A 805 7.18 15.38 -1.09
N HIS A 806 8.37 14.94 -0.64
CA HIS A 806 8.56 13.86 0.33
C HIS A 806 9.28 14.36 1.59
N PRO A 807 8.61 15.17 2.44
CA PRO A 807 9.26 15.92 3.52
C PRO A 807 9.96 15.04 4.57
N VAL A 808 9.39 13.86 4.86
CA VAL A 808 9.93 12.92 5.86
C VAL A 808 11.37 12.52 5.54
N LEU A 809 11.71 12.32 4.26
CA LEU A 809 13.06 11.89 3.84
C LEU A 809 14.09 13.01 4.01
N LEU A 810 13.68 14.26 3.78
CA LEU A 810 14.55 15.43 3.95
C LEU A 810 14.78 15.75 5.43
N THR A 811 13.76 15.58 6.28
CA THR A 811 13.89 15.80 7.73
C THR A 811 14.87 14.82 8.37
N ILE A 812 14.91 13.55 7.94
CA ILE A 812 15.85 12.54 8.46
C ILE A 812 17.31 12.96 8.23
N HIS A 813 17.61 13.61 7.10
CA HIS A 813 18.97 14.01 6.70
C HIS A 813 19.18 15.54 6.73
N ARG A 814 18.56 16.22 7.70
CA ARG A 814 18.54 17.69 7.80
C ARG A 814 19.92 18.34 7.70
N LEU A 815 20.90 17.84 8.45
CA LEU A 815 22.25 18.44 8.49
C LEU A 815 22.91 18.46 7.10
N THR A 816 22.74 17.39 6.33
CA THR A 816 23.27 17.29 4.96
C THR A 816 22.56 18.25 4.01
N VAL A 817 21.25 18.45 4.16
CA VAL A 817 20.49 19.43 3.39
C VAL A 817 20.97 20.85 3.69
N GLU A 818 21.15 21.19 4.97
CA GLU A 818 21.64 22.51 5.41
C GLU A 818 23.07 22.78 4.93
N ASP A 819 23.99 21.82 5.05
CA ASP A 819 25.40 22.04 4.71
C ASP A 819 25.68 21.93 3.20
N CYS A 820 24.96 21.07 2.45
CA CYS A 820 25.29 20.76 1.05
C CYS A 820 24.31 21.34 0.01
N ILE A 821 23.04 21.52 0.35
CA ILE A 821 21.98 21.88 -0.61
C ILE A 821 21.57 23.35 -0.51
N PHE A 822 21.43 23.89 0.71
CA PHE A 822 21.04 25.29 0.89
C PHE A 822 22.06 26.31 0.34
N PRO A 823 23.38 26.19 0.58
CA PRO A 823 24.35 27.15 0.06
C PRO A 823 24.30 27.35 -1.48
N PRO A 824 24.25 26.29 -2.32
CA PRO A 824 24.14 26.50 -3.77
C PRO A 824 22.78 27.06 -4.19
N LEU A 825 21.67 26.67 -3.55
CA LEU A 825 20.35 27.24 -3.86
C LEU A 825 20.29 28.74 -3.56
N VAL A 826 20.84 29.17 -2.42
CA VAL A 826 20.91 30.59 -2.04
C VAL A 826 21.74 31.39 -3.04
N SER A 827 22.85 30.82 -3.53
CA SER A 827 23.62 31.46 -4.59
C SER A 827 22.83 31.61 -5.90
N LEU A 828 22.01 30.62 -6.27
CA LEU A 828 21.24 30.63 -7.52
C LEU A 828 20.06 31.62 -7.50
N VAL A 829 19.60 32.08 -6.33
CA VAL A 829 18.69 33.23 -6.23
C VAL A 829 19.31 34.50 -6.85
N HIS A 830 20.63 34.60 -6.87
CA HIS A 830 21.35 35.73 -7.46
C HIS A 830 21.65 35.55 -8.97
N SER A 831 21.14 34.47 -9.59
CA SER A 831 21.37 34.20 -11.01
C SER A 831 20.80 35.27 -11.92
N GLN A 832 21.43 35.50 -13.08
CA GLN A 832 20.90 36.42 -14.10
C GLN A 832 19.67 35.87 -14.81
N ASN A 833 19.48 34.54 -14.77
CA ASN A 833 18.33 33.88 -15.35
C ASN A 833 17.09 33.98 -14.43
N VAL A 834 16.04 34.64 -14.92
CA VAL A 834 14.80 34.87 -14.19
C VAL A 834 14.14 33.54 -13.78
N GLU A 835 14.19 32.51 -14.62
CA GLU A 835 13.58 31.22 -14.33
C GLU A 835 14.31 30.49 -13.20
N TRP A 836 15.63 30.51 -13.19
CA TRP A 836 16.44 29.84 -12.16
C TRP A 836 16.29 30.53 -10.81
N ARG A 837 16.31 31.87 -10.81
CA ARG A 837 16.03 32.67 -9.61
C ARG A 837 14.68 32.31 -9.01
N LEU A 838 13.63 32.30 -9.84
CA LEU A 838 12.28 31.97 -9.40
C LEU A 838 12.22 30.55 -8.80
N PHE A 839 12.80 29.58 -9.51
CA PHE A 839 12.75 28.18 -9.10
C PHE A 839 13.54 27.92 -7.82
N SER A 840 14.75 28.48 -7.68
CA SER A 840 15.57 28.38 -6.47
C SER A 840 14.91 29.03 -5.27
N LEU A 841 14.29 30.21 -5.44
CA LEU A 841 13.57 30.91 -4.37
C LEU A 841 12.34 30.10 -3.91
N ARG A 842 11.59 29.52 -4.85
CA ARG A 842 10.48 28.62 -4.54
C ARG A 842 10.94 27.40 -3.75
N LEU A 843 11.97 26.71 -4.21
CA LEU A 843 12.53 25.52 -3.54
C LEU A 843 13.03 25.84 -2.13
N LEU A 844 13.72 26.97 -1.94
CA LEU A 844 14.14 27.44 -0.62
C LEU A 844 12.94 27.69 0.30
N SER A 845 11.91 28.40 -0.17
CA SER A 845 10.71 28.66 0.63
C SER A 845 9.98 27.38 1.07
N GLU A 846 9.85 26.40 0.17
CA GLU A 846 9.19 25.13 0.45
C GLU A 846 10.00 24.28 1.42
N THR A 847 11.31 24.13 1.19
CA THR A 847 12.18 23.32 2.06
C THR A 847 12.36 23.93 3.45
N THR A 848 12.54 25.24 3.56
CA THR A 848 12.64 25.91 4.86
C THR A 848 11.35 25.76 5.68
N SER A 849 10.19 25.93 5.04
CA SER A 849 8.90 25.72 5.71
C SER A 849 8.72 24.27 6.19
N LEU A 850 9.15 23.28 5.39
CA LEU A 850 9.05 21.87 5.76
C LEU A 850 9.97 21.50 6.94
N LEU A 851 11.20 22.01 6.96
CA LEU A 851 12.15 21.71 8.03
C LEU A 851 11.76 22.35 9.37
N LEU A 852 11.24 23.59 9.35
CA LEU A 852 10.83 24.30 10.56
C LEU A 852 9.55 23.74 11.19
N ASN A 853 8.57 23.30 10.38
CA ASN A 853 7.33 22.68 10.88
C ASN A 853 7.56 21.41 11.71
N HIS A 854 8.64 20.67 11.44
CA HIS A 854 8.94 19.41 12.12
C HIS A 854 9.69 19.61 13.46
N GLU A 855 10.26 20.79 13.71
CA GLU A 855 10.92 21.16 14.99
C GLU A 855 9.91 21.38 16.12
N VAL A 856 8.74 21.96 15.82
CA VAL A 856 7.68 22.20 16.84
C VAL A 856 7.21 20.88 17.49
N MET A 857 7.32 19.75 16.78
CA MET A 857 7.03 18.40 17.30
C MET A 857 8.21 17.76 18.05
N ALA A 858 9.44 18.25 17.83
CA ALA A 858 10.68 17.75 18.44
C ALA A 858 11.07 18.55 19.70
N GLU A 859 10.65 19.81 19.83
CA GLU A 859 10.85 20.62 21.04
C GLU A 859 10.13 20.04 22.28
N GLU A 860 9.08 19.23 22.10
CA GLU A 860 8.50 18.43 23.21
C GLU A 860 9.45 17.32 23.73
N LYS A 861 10.56 17.05 23.03
CA LYS A 861 11.55 16.00 23.35
C LYS A 861 12.96 16.49 23.73
N GLY A 862 13.17 17.81 23.84
CA GLY A 862 14.35 18.36 24.52
C GLY A 862 15.70 18.23 23.79
N GLU A 863 15.74 18.49 22.47
CA GLU A 863 17.00 18.72 21.75
C GLU A 863 17.32 20.23 21.67
N SER A 864 18.62 20.57 21.63
CA SER A 864 19.16 21.93 21.84
C SER A 864 18.89 22.92 20.69
N PRO A 865 18.74 24.24 20.97
CA PRO A 865 18.35 25.29 20.02
C PRO A 865 19.44 25.77 19.02
N ASP A 866 20.61 25.12 18.95
CA ASP A 866 21.77 25.61 18.18
C ASP A 866 21.69 25.37 16.66
N SER A 867 20.84 24.47 16.18
CA SER A 867 20.72 24.10 14.75
C SER A 867 20.16 25.23 13.86
N ASN A 868 19.28 26.08 14.39
CA ASN A 868 18.74 27.22 13.63
C ASN A 868 19.78 28.32 13.36
N SER A 869 20.90 28.35 14.09
CA SER A 869 21.92 29.40 13.95
C SER A 869 22.57 29.44 12.56
N LYS A 870 22.82 28.28 11.93
CA LYS A 870 23.48 28.19 10.61
C LYS A 870 22.55 28.60 9.47
N LEU A 871 21.34 28.05 9.41
CA LEU A 871 20.33 28.44 8.42
C LEU A 871 20.05 29.94 8.48
N LEU A 872 19.83 30.45 9.70
CA LEU A 872 19.61 31.88 9.92
C LEU A 872 20.84 32.71 9.56
N SER A 873 22.06 32.23 9.82
CA SER A 873 23.28 32.92 9.41
C SER A 873 23.42 32.98 7.88
N LEU A 874 23.12 31.90 7.15
CA LEU A 874 23.15 31.88 5.69
C LEU A 874 22.14 32.87 5.11
N ILE A 875 20.88 32.83 5.58
CA ILE A 875 19.83 33.73 5.08
C ILE A 875 20.20 35.19 5.43
N ARG A 876 20.70 35.44 6.64
CA ARG A 876 21.12 36.78 7.10
C ARG A 876 22.28 37.34 6.31
N ASP A 877 23.33 36.55 6.11
CA ASP A 877 24.57 37.07 5.59
C ASP A 877 24.55 37.15 4.04
N SER A 878 23.67 36.38 3.37
CA SER A 878 23.66 36.29 1.90
C SER A 878 22.36 36.67 1.18
N LEU A 879 21.16 36.43 1.75
CA LEU A 879 19.88 36.79 1.10
C LEU A 879 19.33 38.14 1.57
N LEU A 880 19.40 38.40 2.88
CA LEU A 880 18.79 39.57 3.51
C LEU A 880 19.29 40.93 2.97
N PRO A 881 20.57 41.14 2.60
CA PRO A 881 21.04 42.42 2.06
C PRO A 881 20.39 42.87 0.74
N GLN A 882 19.73 41.96 0.00
CA GLN A 882 19.14 42.24 -1.31
C GLN A 882 17.62 42.05 -1.35
N TYR A 883 16.98 41.81 -0.20
CA TYR A 883 15.55 41.55 -0.12
C TYR A 883 14.71 42.70 -0.70
N GLU A 884 15.17 43.95 -0.58
CA GLU A 884 14.53 45.12 -1.21
C GLU A 884 14.41 44.96 -2.73
N HIS A 885 15.46 44.52 -3.41
CA HIS A 885 15.44 44.31 -4.86
C HIS A 885 14.61 43.09 -5.28
N ILE A 886 14.53 42.06 -4.43
CA ILE A 886 13.76 40.84 -4.71
C ILE A 886 12.25 41.11 -4.55
N LEU A 887 11.86 41.90 -3.55
CA LEU A 887 10.46 42.24 -3.29
C LEU A 887 9.87 43.21 -4.32
N LEU A 888 10.71 44.05 -4.95
CA LEU A 888 10.31 44.96 -6.04
C LEU A 888 10.39 44.31 -7.44
N ALA A 889 10.68 43.01 -7.53
CA ALA A 889 10.67 42.27 -8.79
C ALA A 889 9.22 42.00 -9.28
N PRO A 890 8.98 41.76 -10.58
CA PRO A 890 7.65 41.38 -11.06
C PRO A 890 7.20 40.04 -10.47
N ASP A 891 5.89 39.90 -10.27
CA ASP A 891 5.26 38.65 -9.83
C ASP A 891 5.66 37.46 -10.72
N PRO A 892 5.87 36.24 -10.16
CA PRO A 892 5.58 35.82 -8.79
C PRO A 892 6.79 35.76 -7.84
N VAL A 893 7.90 36.43 -8.19
CA VAL A 893 9.14 36.40 -7.38
C VAL A 893 8.93 36.92 -5.94
N PRO A 894 8.26 38.06 -5.70
CA PRO A 894 8.05 38.58 -4.35
C PRO A 894 7.26 37.61 -3.45
N MET A 895 6.27 36.91 -4.01
CA MET A 895 5.44 35.95 -3.27
C MET A 895 6.26 34.84 -2.60
N TYR A 896 7.21 34.23 -3.30
CA TYR A 896 8.04 33.15 -2.73
C TYR A 896 9.06 33.67 -1.72
N ALA A 897 9.58 34.89 -1.92
CA ALA A 897 10.47 35.55 -0.96
C ALA A 897 9.70 35.85 0.35
N LEU A 898 8.50 36.43 0.24
CA LEU A 898 7.63 36.67 1.39
C LEU A 898 7.26 35.37 2.10
N LYS A 899 6.96 34.29 1.36
CA LYS A 899 6.64 32.98 1.94
C LYS A 899 7.79 32.42 2.77
N LEU A 900 9.04 32.61 2.31
CA LEU A 900 10.23 32.25 3.08
C LEU A 900 10.32 33.05 4.39
N LEU A 901 10.07 34.37 4.36
CA LEU A 901 10.05 35.20 5.58
C LEU A 901 8.92 34.80 6.54
N VAL A 902 7.72 34.51 6.02
CA VAL A 902 6.59 34.04 6.85
C VAL A 902 6.99 32.78 7.60
N ALA A 903 7.54 31.78 6.90
CA ALA A 903 7.98 30.53 7.51
C ALA A 903 9.06 30.74 8.59
N LEU A 904 10.02 31.65 8.36
CA LEU A 904 11.07 31.95 9.34
C LEU A 904 10.52 32.66 10.59
N THR A 905 9.60 33.60 10.40
CA THR A 905 9.07 34.46 11.47
C THR A 905 8.01 33.76 12.32
N GLU A 906 7.30 32.78 11.77
CA GLU A 906 6.32 31.97 12.50
C GLU A 906 6.97 31.07 13.55
N HIS A 907 8.14 30.50 13.23
CA HIS A 907 8.79 29.48 14.07
C HIS A 907 9.97 30.01 14.89
N SER A 908 10.64 31.10 14.48
CA SER A 908 11.84 31.61 15.16
C SER A 908 11.69 33.07 15.59
N PRO A 909 11.61 33.36 16.91
CA PRO A 909 11.54 34.74 17.41
C PRO A 909 12.82 35.54 17.09
N ALA A 910 13.97 34.88 16.91
CA ALA A 910 15.21 35.52 16.47
C ALA A 910 15.14 36.03 15.02
N SER A 911 14.27 35.44 14.18
CA SER A 911 14.05 35.91 12.81
C SER A 911 13.25 37.21 12.77
N VAL A 912 12.42 37.47 13.79
CA VAL A 912 11.68 38.73 13.92
C VAL A 912 12.65 39.90 14.13
N SER A 913 13.65 39.73 15.00
CA SER A 913 14.70 40.75 15.18
C SER A 913 15.52 41.00 13.92
N LEU A 914 15.71 39.99 13.06
CA LEU A 914 16.42 40.16 11.79
C LEU A 914 15.64 41.05 10.81
N VAL A 915 14.32 40.87 10.71
CA VAL A 915 13.46 41.72 9.86
C VAL A 915 13.47 43.18 10.35
N GLU A 916 13.52 43.39 11.67
CA GLU A 916 13.62 44.73 12.27
C GLU A 916 14.98 45.41 11.98
N GLU A 917 16.09 44.68 12.08
CA GLU A 917 17.43 45.21 11.83
C GLU A 917 17.61 45.75 10.40
N ILE A 918 16.88 45.20 9.44
CA ILE A 918 17.02 45.51 8.00
C ILE A 918 16.10 46.66 7.56
N ARG A 919 15.16 47.09 8.41
CA ARG A 919 14.14 48.11 8.06
C ARG A 919 13.34 47.74 6.81
N LEU A 920 12.83 46.51 6.74
CA LEU A 920 12.08 46.02 5.58
C LEU A 920 10.63 46.56 5.50
N PHE A 921 10.10 47.11 6.59
CA PHE A 921 8.70 47.56 6.70
C PHE A 921 8.26 48.59 5.63
N PRO A 922 9.06 49.63 5.28
CA PRO A 922 8.70 50.56 4.21
C PRO A 922 8.53 49.87 2.86
N VAL A 923 9.38 48.88 2.56
CA VAL A 923 9.33 48.10 1.32
C VAL A 923 8.09 47.21 1.30
N LEU A 924 7.74 46.57 2.43
CA LEU A 924 6.51 45.77 2.53
C LEU A 924 5.26 46.61 2.29
N PHE A 925 5.19 47.82 2.83
CA PHE A 925 4.09 48.74 2.57
C PHE A 925 4.07 49.23 1.12
N GLN A 926 5.23 49.46 0.51
CA GLN A 926 5.32 49.77 -0.92
C GLN A 926 4.78 48.63 -1.79
N VAL A 927 5.11 47.37 -1.48
CA VAL A 927 4.58 46.20 -2.20
C VAL A 927 3.06 46.12 -2.09
N ILE A 928 2.48 46.43 -0.93
CA ILE A 928 1.02 46.50 -0.77
C ILE A 928 0.41 47.58 -1.69
N LEU A 929 1.04 48.77 -1.75
CA LEU A 929 0.57 49.87 -2.60
C LEU A 929 0.66 49.52 -4.10
N GLU A 930 1.72 48.84 -4.53
CA GLU A 930 1.89 48.42 -5.92
C GLU A 930 0.89 47.34 -6.36
N HIS A 931 0.31 46.57 -5.43
CA HIS A 931 -0.66 45.50 -5.71
C HIS A 931 -2.11 45.86 -5.31
N GLN A 932 -2.43 47.15 -5.21
CA GLN A 932 -3.80 47.63 -4.89
C GLN A 932 -4.87 47.13 -5.85
N ASP A 933 -4.55 46.90 -7.12
CA ASP A 933 -5.50 46.38 -8.11
C ASP A 933 -5.81 44.88 -7.92
N SER A 934 -5.04 44.16 -7.08
CA SER A 934 -5.16 42.72 -6.82
C SER A 934 -5.02 42.39 -5.33
N ILE A 935 -5.89 42.96 -4.49
CA ILE A 935 -5.91 42.79 -3.03
C ILE A 935 -6.04 41.32 -2.60
N LEU A 936 -6.82 40.52 -3.34
CA LEU A 936 -6.95 39.08 -3.12
C LEU A 936 -5.77 38.26 -3.68
N GLY A 937 -4.77 38.92 -4.26
CA GLY A 937 -3.57 38.27 -4.82
C GLY A 937 -2.71 37.62 -3.73
N ASN A 938 -2.04 36.53 -4.10
CA ASN A 938 -1.20 35.75 -3.17
C ASN A 938 -0.10 36.59 -2.52
N THR A 939 0.46 37.58 -3.23
CA THR A 939 1.51 38.48 -2.71
C THR A 939 1.01 39.28 -1.52
N VAL A 940 -0.15 39.96 -1.65
CA VAL A 940 -0.77 40.75 -0.56
C VAL A 940 -1.15 39.85 0.62
N GLN A 941 -1.75 38.68 0.38
CA GLN A 941 -2.08 37.73 1.44
C GLN A 941 -0.84 37.29 2.23
N THR A 942 0.29 37.06 1.54
CA THR A 942 1.54 36.64 2.17
C THR A 942 2.18 37.79 2.97
N VAL A 943 2.09 39.04 2.48
CA VAL A 943 2.52 40.22 3.27
C VAL A 943 1.67 40.36 4.54
N VAL A 944 0.35 40.18 4.45
CA VAL A 944 -0.54 40.25 5.61
C VAL A 944 -0.23 39.14 6.62
N ALA A 945 0.05 37.92 6.17
CA ALA A 945 0.49 36.83 7.05
C ALA A 945 1.81 37.18 7.77
N LEU A 946 2.78 37.77 7.06
CA LEU A 946 4.03 38.23 7.66
C LEU A 946 3.78 39.31 8.73
N LEU A 947 2.96 40.32 8.42
CA LEU A 947 2.60 41.37 9.37
C LEU A 947 1.87 40.81 10.61
N ASN A 948 1.01 39.81 10.44
CA ASN A 948 0.35 39.13 11.55
C ASN A 948 1.35 38.46 12.49
N ASN A 949 2.33 37.72 11.94
CA ASN A 949 3.40 37.11 12.72
C ASN A 949 4.23 38.15 13.49
N MET A 950 4.52 39.29 12.86
CA MET A 950 5.25 40.40 13.50
C MET A 950 4.46 41.01 14.66
N VAL A 951 3.19 41.33 14.44
CA VAL A 951 2.36 42.02 15.43
C VAL A 951 1.96 41.09 16.59
N ALA A 952 1.83 39.79 16.35
CA ALA A 952 1.53 38.80 17.38
C ALA A 952 2.72 38.51 18.31
N ASN A 953 3.96 38.70 17.85
CA ASN A 953 5.16 38.42 18.65
C ASN A 953 5.42 39.52 19.69
N LYS A 954 5.78 39.11 20.91
CA LYS A 954 6.04 39.99 22.06
C LYS A 954 7.36 40.76 21.97
N SER A 955 8.35 40.24 21.23
CA SER A 955 9.66 40.88 21.07
C SER A 955 9.64 42.04 20.08
N THR A 956 8.59 42.17 19.28
CA THR A 956 8.49 43.16 18.20
C THR A 956 8.35 44.57 18.75
N ASN A 957 9.11 45.51 18.20
CA ASN A 957 8.97 46.92 18.51
C ASN A 957 7.79 47.54 17.76
N MET A 958 6.59 47.38 18.34
CA MET A 958 5.33 47.93 17.82
C MET A 958 5.37 49.45 17.55
N MET A 959 6.20 50.22 18.28
CA MET A 959 6.31 51.67 18.05
C MET A 959 6.93 51.99 16.69
N LEU A 960 7.94 51.24 16.23
CA LEU A 960 8.54 51.43 14.91
C LEU A 960 7.51 51.15 13.81
N LEU A 961 6.69 50.11 13.95
CA LEU A 961 5.61 49.81 13.01
C LEU A 961 4.58 50.93 12.93
N PHE A 962 4.22 51.53 14.06
CA PHE A 962 3.31 52.67 14.10
C PHE A 962 3.92 53.93 13.45
N GLU A 963 5.21 54.20 13.67
CA GLU A 963 5.95 55.31 13.05
C GLU A 963 6.02 55.18 11.52
N GLU A 964 6.19 53.96 11.00
CA GLU A 964 6.19 53.66 9.55
C GLU A 964 4.78 53.62 8.93
N GLY A 965 3.72 53.90 9.70
CA GLY A 965 2.36 54.07 9.18
C GLY A 965 1.51 52.79 9.11
N LEU A 966 1.80 51.76 9.92
CA LEU A 966 1.01 50.52 10.00
C LEU A 966 -0.50 50.78 10.13
N ALA A 967 -0.89 51.74 10.99
CA ALA A 967 -2.29 52.05 11.23
C ALA A 967 -3.03 52.51 9.96
N HIS A 968 -2.37 53.29 9.11
CA HIS A 968 -2.98 53.80 7.88
C HIS A 968 -3.14 52.69 6.83
N HIS A 969 -2.09 51.89 6.60
CA HIS A 969 -2.11 50.81 5.60
C HIS A 969 -3.11 49.70 5.95
N ILE A 970 -3.18 49.30 7.23
CA ILE A 970 -4.17 48.30 7.69
C ILE A 970 -5.59 48.85 7.59
N CYS A 971 -5.81 50.14 7.87
CA CYS A 971 -7.13 50.75 7.67
C CYS A 971 -7.58 50.64 6.20
N ASN A 972 -6.73 51.08 5.27
CA ASN A 972 -7.07 51.08 3.83
C ASN A 972 -7.33 49.65 3.33
N LEU A 973 -6.46 48.69 3.67
CA LEU A 973 -6.65 47.29 3.30
C LEU A 973 -7.93 46.68 3.87
N LEU A 974 -8.27 46.97 5.13
CA LEU A 974 -9.50 46.48 5.74
C LEU A 974 -10.74 47.09 5.07
N ILE A 975 -10.71 48.40 4.75
CA ILE A 975 -11.81 49.08 4.05
C ILE A 975 -12.07 48.41 2.70
N GLU A 976 -11.03 48.21 1.90
CA GLU A 976 -11.14 47.63 0.56
C GLU A 976 -11.55 46.15 0.61
N THR A 977 -10.99 45.36 1.54
CA THR A 977 -11.34 43.94 1.71
C THR A 977 -12.80 43.76 2.17
N VAL A 978 -13.29 44.64 3.06
CA VAL A 978 -14.68 44.60 3.52
C VAL A 978 -15.64 45.04 2.41
N ALA A 979 -15.27 46.01 1.57
CA ALA A 979 -16.06 46.39 0.41
C ALA A 979 -16.26 45.18 -0.54
N LEU A 980 -15.18 44.45 -0.85
CA LEU A 980 -15.25 43.23 -1.66
C LEU A 980 -16.11 42.14 -1.01
N TYR A 981 -15.97 41.94 0.31
CA TYR A 981 -16.75 40.95 1.06
C TYR A 981 -18.27 41.25 1.04
N LEU A 982 -18.65 42.52 1.08
CA LEU A 982 -20.06 42.94 1.06
C LEU A 982 -20.67 42.95 -0.35
N GLU A 983 -19.84 43.04 -1.40
CA GLU A 983 -20.27 43.00 -2.81
C GLU A 983 -20.39 41.56 -3.38
N ALA A 984 -19.84 40.55 -2.71
CA ALA A 984 -19.81 39.17 -3.19
C ALA A 984 -21.15 38.43 -3.00
N ASP A 985 -21.98 38.40 -4.06
CA ASP A 985 -23.25 37.65 -4.09
C ASP A 985 -23.09 36.10 -4.21
N ASP A 986 -21.87 35.59 -4.50
CA ASP A 986 -21.61 34.19 -4.84
C ASP A 986 -20.81 33.41 -3.78
N LYS A 987 -21.29 32.21 -3.41
CA LYS A 987 -20.74 31.34 -2.34
C LYS A 987 -19.37 30.70 -2.62
N SER A 988 -18.74 30.94 -3.77
CA SER A 988 -17.50 30.27 -4.17
C SER A 988 -16.21 31.08 -3.96
N SER A 989 -16.26 32.42 -3.88
CA SER A 989 -15.08 33.27 -3.62
C SER A 989 -14.81 33.53 -2.13
N SER A 990 -15.76 33.16 -1.25
CA SER A 990 -15.74 33.56 0.16
C SER A 990 -14.57 33.02 0.98
N LYS A 991 -13.89 31.93 0.58
CA LYS A 991 -12.87 31.30 1.44
C LYS A 991 -11.58 32.13 1.55
N THR A 992 -11.09 32.65 0.43
CA THR A 992 -9.87 33.48 0.40
C THR A 992 -10.13 34.86 0.98
N GLU A 993 -11.30 35.43 0.69
CA GLU A 993 -11.78 36.69 1.26
C GLU A 993 -11.91 36.59 2.79
N ASN A 994 -12.53 35.52 3.30
CA ASN A 994 -12.66 35.29 4.75
C ASN A 994 -11.30 35.12 5.44
N ALA A 995 -10.38 34.35 4.85
CA ALA A 995 -9.06 34.11 5.44
C ALA A 995 -8.22 35.40 5.53
N LEU A 996 -8.26 36.24 4.47
CA LEU A 996 -7.60 37.54 4.48
C LEU A 996 -8.25 38.48 5.51
N LEU A 997 -9.58 38.54 5.54
CA LEU A 997 -10.33 39.36 6.48
C LEU A 997 -10.06 38.98 7.94
N LEU A 998 -10.04 37.68 8.26
CA LEU A 998 -9.68 37.20 9.60
C LEU A 998 -8.26 37.61 10.01
N SER A 999 -7.29 37.44 9.11
CA SER A 999 -5.89 37.83 9.36
C SER A 999 -5.76 39.34 9.63
N LEU A 1000 -6.49 40.18 8.88
CA LEU A 1000 -6.51 41.63 9.10
C LEU A 1000 -7.21 42.01 10.41
N LEU A 1001 -8.29 41.31 10.79
CA LEU A 1001 -8.97 41.51 12.07
C LEU A 1001 -8.09 41.10 13.26
N ASP A 1002 -7.28 40.06 13.12
CA ASP A 1002 -6.33 39.63 14.15
C ASP A 1002 -5.20 40.66 14.34
N ILE A 1003 -4.64 41.18 13.25
CA ILE A 1003 -3.68 42.29 13.29
C ILE A 1003 -4.29 43.50 14.02
N LEU A 1004 -5.52 43.89 13.64
CA LEU A 1004 -6.25 44.99 14.27
C LEU A 1004 -6.45 44.73 15.78
N HIS A 1005 -6.87 43.53 16.16
CA HIS A 1005 -7.07 43.15 17.55
C HIS A 1005 -5.77 43.28 18.35
N CYS A 1006 -4.64 42.78 17.83
CA CYS A 1006 -3.34 42.87 18.47
C CYS A 1006 -2.86 44.32 18.62
N MET A 1007 -3.03 45.16 17.59
CA MET A 1007 -2.73 46.60 17.66
C MET A 1007 -3.55 47.31 18.75
N LEU A 1008 -4.85 46.99 18.85
CA LEU A 1008 -5.76 47.56 19.84
C LEU A 1008 -5.45 47.07 21.26
N MET A 1009 -5.08 45.80 21.40
CA MET A 1009 -4.68 45.22 22.68
C MET A 1009 -3.37 45.83 23.19
N TYR A 1010 -2.38 46.02 22.32
CA TYR A 1010 -1.14 46.72 22.66
C TYR A 1010 -1.43 48.15 23.15
N THR A 1011 -2.22 48.90 22.37
CA THR A 1011 -2.67 50.26 22.71
C THR A 1011 -3.40 50.27 24.06
N ALA A 1012 -4.35 49.35 24.27
CA ALA A 1012 -5.11 49.26 25.51
C ALA A 1012 -4.24 48.90 26.71
N ASN A 1013 -3.23 48.06 26.55
CA ASN A 1013 -2.31 47.69 27.62
C ASN A 1013 -1.44 48.88 28.05
N ILE A 1014 -0.87 49.64 27.12
CA ILE A 1014 -0.10 50.86 27.42
C ILE A 1014 -0.99 51.89 28.13
N VAL A 1015 -2.20 52.14 27.60
CA VAL A 1015 -3.15 53.08 28.21
C VAL A 1015 -3.59 52.62 29.61
N ARG A 1016 -3.76 51.30 29.83
CA ARG A 1016 -4.07 50.75 31.17
C ARG A 1016 -2.90 50.88 32.13
N GLN A 1017 -1.67 50.60 31.68
CA GLN A 1017 -0.47 50.72 32.51
C GLN A 1017 -0.22 52.17 32.92
N THR A 1018 -0.36 53.13 32.00
CA THR A 1018 -0.25 54.56 32.31
C THR A 1018 -1.36 55.04 33.26
N LEU A 1019 -2.60 54.56 33.08
CA LEU A 1019 -3.70 54.80 34.01
C LEU A 1019 -3.50 54.22 35.41
N GLN A 1020 -2.85 53.05 35.51
CA GLN A 1020 -2.52 52.41 36.78
C GLN A 1020 -1.36 53.11 37.47
N ALA A 1021 -0.33 53.52 36.72
CA ALA A 1021 0.79 54.32 37.21
C ALA A 1021 0.32 55.69 37.74
N GLN A 1022 -0.59 56.36 37.02
CA GLN A 1022 -1.24 57.59 37.51
C GLN A 1022 -2.00 57.40 38.83
N LYS A 1023 -2.60 56.22 39.06
CA LYS A 1023 -3.30 55.91 40.31
C LYS A 1023 -2.36 55.54 41.46
N SER A 1024 -1.17 55.02 41.17
CA SER A 1024 -0.16 54.64 42.18
C SER A 1024 0.82 55.76 42.52
N GLY A 1025 0.75 56.92 41.86
CA GLY A 1025 1.59 58.08 42.14
C GLY A 1025 3.01 58.02 41.54
N ALA A 1026 3.34 56.94 40.82
CA ALA A 1026 4.54 56.89 39.98
C ALA A 1026 4.20 57.57 38.66
N GLY A 1027 4.80 58.72 38.37
CA GLY A 1027 4.56 59.47 37.12
C GLY A 1027 4.87 58.62 35.89
N GLY A 1028 3.85 57.96 35.33
CA GLY A 1028 3.97 57.24 34.06
C GLY A 1028 4.00 58.20 32.88
N ASP A 1029 4.63 57.78 31.78
CA ASP A 1029 4.71 58.51 30.51
C ASP A 1029 3.33 58.70 29.87
N THR A 1030 2.59 59.69 30.40
CA THR A 1030 1.30 60.13 29.85
C THR A 1030 1.44 60.58 28.41
N GLN A 1031 2.52 61.26 28.08
CA GLN A 1031 2.80 61.76 26.72
C GLN A 1031 2.89 60.62 25.68
N ALA A 1032 3.60 59.53 25.99
CA ALA A 1032 3.72 58.40 25.06
C ALA A 1032 2.38 57.70 24.77
N ALA A 1033 1.51 57.57 25.78
CA ALA A 1033 0.17 57.02 25.59
C ALA A 1033 -0.75 57.97 24.81
N GLU A 1034 -0.58 59.28 24.94
CA GLU A 1034 -1.32 60.28 24.16
C GLU A 1034 -0.88 60.28 22.68
N ASP A 1035 0.42 60.25 22.43
CA ASP A 1035 0.97 60.23 21.07
C ASP A 1035 0.58 58.93 20.33
N LEU A 1036 0.57 57.79 21.04
CA LEU A 1036 0.10 56.52 20.48
C LEU A 1036 -1.40 56.52 20.15
N LEU A 1037 -2.24 57.16 20.96
CA LEU A 1037 -3.67 57.35 20.64
C LEU A 1037 -3.87 58.31 19.45
N LEU A 1038 -2.97 59.26 19.22
CA LEU A 1038 -3.01 60.14 18.06
C LEU A 1038 -2.61 59.42 16.77
N ILE A 1039 -1.56 58.58 16.83
CA ILE A 1039 -1.10 57.78 15.67
C ILE A 1039 -2.20 56.79 15.23
N ASN A 1040 -2.90 56.18 16.19
CA ASN A 1040 -3.96 55.21 15.93
C ASN A 1040 -5.35 55.81 15.68
N LYS A 1041 -5.45 57.15 15.57
CA LYS A 1041 -6.71 57.86 15.30
C LYS A 1041 -7.44 57.38 14.02
N PRO A 1042 -6.77 57.03 12.90
CA PRO A 1042 -7.45 56.54 11.69
C PRO A 1042 -8.28 55.26 11.91
N LEU A 1043 -7.94 54.44 12.90
CA LEU A 1043 -8.69 53.21 13.21
C LEU A 1043 -10.15 53.48 13.64
N MET A 1044 -10.50 54.73 14.00
CA MET A 1044 -11.88 55.11 14.29
C MET A 1044 -12.81 55.02 13.07
N ASP A 1045 -12.26 55.15 11.86
CA ASP A 1045 -13.04 55.08 10.61
C ASP A 1045 -13.55 53.65 10.35
N LEU A 1046 -12.92 52.65 10.98
CA LEU A 1046 -13.32 51.24 10.90
C LEU A 1046 -14.54 50.88 11.75
N ILE A 1047 -15.01 51.78 12.64
CA ILE A 1047 -16.15 51.49 13.53
C ILE A 1047 -17.40 51.12 12.73
N SER A 1048 -17.70 51.86 11.66
CA SER A 1048 -18.88 51.60 10.81
C SER A 1048 -18.75 50.24 10.10
N LEU A 1049 -17.58 49.98 9.52
CA LEU A 1049 -17.30 48.73 8.80
C LEU A 1049 -17.37 47.50 9.72
N LEU A 1050 -16.82 47.58 10.93
CA LEU A 1050 -16.90 46.50 11.90
C LEU A 1050 -18.34 46.21 12.36
N ILE A 1051 -19.23 47.21 12.36
CA ILE A 1051 -20.66 47.03 12.65
C ILE A 1051 -21.34 46.29 11.49
N GLN A 1052 -21.00 46.65 10.25
CA GLN A 1052 -21.52 45.99 9.05
C GLN A 1052 -21.07 44.53 8.91
N LEU A 1053 -19.95 44.13 9.54
CA LEU A 1053 -19.49 42.74 9.60
C LEU A 1053 -20.18 41.88 10.67
N LEU A 1054 -20.89 42.47 11.66
CA LEU A 1054 -21.54 41.70 12.73
C LEU A 1054 -22.62 40.71 12.24
N PRO A 1055 -23.41 41.00 11.18
CA PRO A 1055 -24.37 40.05 10.62
C PRO A 1055 -23.76 38.83 9.91
N SER A 1056 -22.43 38.70 9.84
CA SER A 1056 -21.79 37.59 9.12
C SER A 1056 -22.30 36.21 9.54
N GLU A 1057 -22.53 35.33 8.55
CA GLU A 1057 -22.86 33.92 8.79
C GLU A 1057 -21.68 33.17 9.44
N ASP A 1058 -20.46 33.58 9.12
CA ASP A 1058 -19.22 33.05 9.70
C ASP A 1058 -19.07 33.47 11.18
N THR A 1059 -18.91 32.49 12.05
CA THR A 1059 -18.79 32.71 13.50
C THR A 1059 -17.47 33.33 13.90
N GLU A 1060 -16.38 33.05 13.18
CA GLU A 1060 -15.04 33.56 13.51
C GLU A 1060 -14.96 35.06 13.21
N ILE A 1061 -15.45 35.48 12.03
CA ILE A 1061 -15.51 36.88 11.63
C ILE A 1061 -16.34 37.69 12.63
N PHE A 1062 -17.51 37.18 13.02
CA PHE A 1062 -18.36 37.81 14.04
C PHE A 1062 -17.62 38.02 15.37
N VAL A 1063 -16.93 36.98 15.86
CA VAL A 1063 -16.22 37.05 17.14
C VAL A 1063 -15.08 38.07 17.05
N SER A 1064 -14.21 37.98 16.06
CA SER A 1064 -13.06 38.89 15.91
C SER A 1064 -13.50 40.34 15.68
N ALA A 1065 -14.52 40.58 14.84
CA ALA A 1065 -15.08 41.91 14.63
C ALA A 1065 -15.69 42.49 15.92
N SER A 1066 -16.45 41.68 16.68
CA SER A 1066 -17.06 42.13 17.94
C SER A 1066 -16.02 42.46 19.03
N GLN A 1067 -14.90 41.73 19.07
CA GLN A 1067 -13.79 41.98 19.99
C GLN A 1067 -13.04 43.27 19.62
N CYS A 1068 -12.70 43.45 18.34
CA CYS A 1068 -12.09 44.68 17.83
C CYS A 1068 -12.97 45.91 18.10
N LEU A 1069 -14.26 45.81 17.78
CA LEU A 1069 -15.24 46.88 18.01
C LEU A 1069 -15.37 47.21 19.50
N SER A 1070 -15.39 46.19 20.37
CA SER A 1070 -15.38 46.39 21.81
C SER A 1070 -14.17 47.23 22.23
N LEU A 1071 -12.96 46.84 21.85
CA LEU A 1071 -11.70 47.52 22.19
C LEU A 1071 -11.64 48.96 21.67
N LEU A 1072 -11.96 49.19 20.39
CA LEU A 1072 -12.02 50.51 19.77
C LEU A 1072 -12.93 51.45 20.55
N VAL A 1073 -14.14 50.99 20.90
CA VAL A 1073 -15.11 51.78 21.66
C VAL A 1073 -14.66 52.02 23.11
N GLN A 1074 -13.82 51.16 23.70
CA GLN A 1074 -13.24 51.45 25.03
C GLN A 1074 -12.15 52.53 25.00
N LEU A 1075 -11.39 52.59 23.90
CA LEU A 1075 -10.25 53.50 23.76
C LEU A 1075 -10.68 54.90 23.32
N TYR A 1076 -11.48 54.97 22.25
CA TYR A 1076 -11.83 56.23 21.59
C TYR A 1076 -13.27 56.70 21.87
N GLY A 1077 -14.15 55.79 22.31
CA GLY A 1077 -15.59 56.04 22.41
C GLY A 1077 -16.27 56.15 21.04
N GLY A 1078 -17.56 56.50 21.01
CA GLY A 1078 -18.35 56.67 19.77
C GLY A 1078 -18.12 58.01 19.07
N ASN A 1079 -16.87 58.41 18.82
CA ASN A 1079 -16.54 59.72 18.21
C ASN A 1079 -16.56 59.74 16.67
N GLY A 1080 -16.83 58.62 16.00
CA GLY A 1080 -17.00 58.57 14.54
C GLY A 1080 -18.34 59.17 14.13
N GLN A 1081 -18.34 60.08 13.15
CA GLN A 1081 -19.52 60.84 12.70
C GLN A 1081 -20.69 59.94 12.20
N GLU A 1082 -20.44 58.66 11.92
CA GLU A 1082 -21.40 57.73 11.29
C GLU A 1082 -21.68 56.43 12.10
N SER A 1083 -21.17 56.31 13.34
CA SER A 1083 -21.29 55.08 14.15
C SER A 1083 -22.73 54.62 14.46
N MET A 1084 -23.73 55.48 14.25
CA MET A 1084 -25.15 55.22 14.45
C MET A 1084 -25.98 55.57 13.20
N SER A 1085 -25.43 55.32 12.01
CA SER A 1085 -26.18 55.43 10.74
C SER A 1085 -27.36 54.45 10.70
N PRO A 1086 -28.38 54.70 9.87
CA PRO A 1086 -29.52 53.79 9.71
C PRO A 1086 -29.10 52.36 9.32
N GLU A 1087 -28.11 52.23 8.44
CA GLU A 1087 -27.55 50.95 7.99
C GLU A 1087 -26.90 50.17 9.15
N ASN A 1088 -26.08 50.85 9.96
CA ASN A 1088 -25.45 50.25 11.14
C ASN A 1088 -26.48 49.79 12.19
N MET A 1089 -27.58 50.52 12.32
CA MET A 1089 -28.69 50.18 13.20
C MET A 1089 -29.45 48.93 12.75
N ASP A 1090 -29.60 48.75 11.43
CA ASP A 1090 -30.20 47.56 10.85
C ASP A 1090 -29.29 46.34 11.04
N SER A 1091 -27.97 46.46 10.86
CA SER A 1091 -26.99 45.40 11.16
C SER A 1091 -27.07 44.95 12.62
N PHE A 1092 -27.12 45.89 13.58
CA PHE A 1092 -27.31 45.54 15.00
C PHE A 1092 -28.66 44.85 15.25
N ALA A 1093 -29.74 45.32 14.61
CA ALA A 1093 -31.07 44.74 14.76
C ALA A 1093 -31.16 43.31 14.21
N GLU A 1094 -30.49 43.03 13.10
CA GLU A 1094 -30.38 41.71 12.49
C GLU A 1094 -29.66 40.72 13.41
N VAL A 1095 -28.49 41.10 13.92
CA VAL A 1095 -27.66 40.25 14.81
C VAL A 1095 -28.34 39.95 16.13
N LEU A 1096 -29.02 40.95 16.72
CA LEU A 1096 -29.76 40.79 17.97
C LEU A 1096 -30.99 39.88 17.82
N LYS A 1097 -31.52 39.71 16.59
CA LYS A 1097 -32.61 38.77 16.29
C LYS A 1097 -32.09 37.36 16.01
N SER A 1098 -30.93 37.23 15.36
CA SER A 1098 -30.42 35.94 14.87
C SER A 1098 -29.62 35.16 15.92
N LYS A 1099 -28.84 35.82 16.80
CA LYS A 1099 -27.93 35.14 17.74
C LYS A 1099 -28.63 34.75 19.06
N LYS A 1100 -28.35 33.51 19.53
CA LYS A 1100 -28.95 32.93 20.76
C LYS A 1100 -27.99 32.86 21.97
N ASP A 1101 -26.69 33.12 21.79
CA ASP A 1101 -25.71 33.06 22.88
C ASP A 1101 -25.80 34.28 23.81
N THR A 1102 -26.01 34.01 25.10
CA THR A 1102 -26.20 35.01 26.14
C THR A 1102 -24.93 35.82 26.44
N GLN A 1103 -23.73 35.28 26.23
CA GLN A 1103 -22.48 36.01 26.47
C GLN A 1103 -22.20 37.03 25.36
N GLN A 1104 -22.38 36.62 24.11
CA GLN A 1104 -22.23 37.48 22.93
C GLN A 1104 -23.27 38.62 22.92
N LEU A 1105 -24.53 38.32 23.25
CA LEU A 1105 -25.57 39.34 23.40
C LEU A 1105 -25.23 40.37 24.49
N LYS A 1106 -24.65 39.94 25.62
CA LYS A 1106 -24.18 40.86 26.68
C LYS A 1106 -23.03 41.74 26.22
N LEU A 1107 -22.11 41.22 25.41
CA LEU A 1107 -21.01 42.00 24.83
C LEU A 1107 -21.55 43.07 23.87
N LEU A 1108 -22.41 42.68 22.92
CA LEU A 1108 -23.04 43.58 21.95
C LEU A 1108 -23.83 44.70 22.65
N LEU A 1109 -24.63 44.38 23.68
CA LEU A 1109 -25.36 45.39 24.45
C LEU A 1109 -24.42 46.37 25.19
N ARG A 1110 -23.23 45.92 25.62
CA ARG A 1110 -22.21 46.81 26.21
C ARG A 1110 -21.60 47.74 25.17
N ILE A 1111 -21.34 47.24 23.96
CA ILE A 1111 -20.84 48.04 22.83
C ILE A 1111 -21.86 49.12 22.47
N VAL A 1112 -23.12 48.73 22.22
CA VAL A 1112 -24.23 49.66 21.91
C VAL A 1112 -24.40 50.69 23.02
N LYS A 1113 -24.37 50.28 24.29
CA LYS A 1113 -24.46 51.22 25.42
C LYS A 1113 -23.36 52.29 25.40
N ARG A 1114 -22.13 51.93 25.02
CA ARG A 1114 -20.99 52.85 24.98
C ARG A 1114 -21.02 53.77 23.77
N LEU A 1115 -21.51 53.29 22.62
CA LEU A 1115 -21.74 54.12 21.43
C LEU A 1115 -22.87 55.14 21.68
N VAL A 1116 -23.95 54.72 22.35
CA VAL A 1116 -25.13 55.55 22.63
C VAL A 1116 -24.93 56.53 23.77
N SER A 1117 -23.99 56.32 24.71
CA SER A 1117 -23.86 57.18 25.91
C SER A 1117 -23.47 58.64 25.63
N ARG A 1118 -23.30 59.03 24.36
CA ARG A 1118 -23.13 60.42 23.92
C ARG A 1118 -24.29 60.95 23.05
N PHE A 1119 -25.08 60.08 22.42
CA PHE A 1119 -26.26 60.47 21.63
C PHE A 1119 -27.49 60.57 22.55
N LEU A 1120 -27.83 61.81 22.94
CA LEU A 1120 -29.09 62.11 23.63
C LEU A 1120 -30.29 61.79 22.71
N SER A 1121 -30.79 60.56 22.74
CA SER A 1121 -32.23 60.20 22.66
C SER A 1121 -32.42 58.68 22.59
N LEU A 1122 -32.46 58.04 23.76
CA LEU A 1122 -32.93 56.65 23.91
C LEU A 1122 -34.36 56.42 23.36
N SER A 1123 -35.10 57.49 23.08
CA SER A 1123 -36.48 57.48 22.58
C SER A 1123 -36.63 57.13 21.10
N VAL A 1124 -35.58 57.27 20.27
CA VAL A 1124 -35.63 56.91 18.84
C VAL A 1124 -35.37 55.40 18.65
N LEU A 1125 -34.42 54.86 19.41
CA LEU A 1125 -34.00 53.44 19.39
C LEU A 1125 -35.11 52.48 19.88
N LEU A 1126 -35.98 52.95 20.78
CA LEU A 1126 -37.14 52.20 21.26
C LEU A 1126 -38.33 52.20 20.28
N ARG A 1127 -38.34 53.07 19.25
CA ARG A 1127 -39.43 53.13 18.26
C ARG A 1127 -39.17 52.28 17.01
N SER A 1128 -37.92 51.91 16.72
CA SER A 1128 -37.54 51.17 15.51
C SER A 1128 -37.38 49.65 15.69
N LEU A 1129 -37.56 49.09 16.89
CA LEU A 1129 -37.39 47.65 17.17
C LEU A 1129 -38.69 46.98 17.68
N PRO A 1130 -39.60 46.51 16.79
CA PRO A 1130 -40.82 45.80 17.21
C PRO A 1130 -40.59 44.37 17.73
N ALA A 1131 -39.36 43.84 17.76
CA ALA A 1131 -39.11 42.39 17.91
C ALA A 1131 -38.50 41.93 19.25
N LEU A 1132 -38.30 42.80 20.24
CA LEU A 1132 -37.71 42.44 21.55
C LEU A 1132 -38.77 42.18 22.65
N SER A 1133 -39.83 41.44 22.33
CA SER A 1133 -40.95 41.17 23.24
C SER A 1133 -40.94 39.77 23.91
N PRO A 1134 -39.77 39.23 24.33
CA PRO A 1134 -39.79 38.52 25.62
C PRO A 1134 -38.56 38.72 26.55
N CYS A 1135 -37.46 39.36 26.13
CA CYS A 1135 -36.25 39.46 26.98
C CYS A 1135 -36.24 40.63 27.98
N THR A 1136 -37.25 41.50 27.97
CA THR A 1136 -37.35 42.67 28.86
C THR A 1136 -38.00 42.38 30.22
N GLN A 1137 -38.56 41.19 30.44
CA GLN A 1137 -39.21 40.83 31.71
C GLN A 1137 -38.26 40.42 32.85
N SER A 1138 -36.95 40.28 32.61
CA SER A 1138 -35.96 39.95 33.66
C SER A 1138 -35.24 41.17 34.25
N PHE A 1139 -35.52 42.39 33.76
CA PHE A 1139 -34.85 43.62 34.20
C PHE A 1139 -35.70 44.57 35.07
N GLN A 1140 -36.89 44.14 35.51
CA GLN A 1140 -37.64 44.81 36.57
C GLN A 1140 -37.74 43.91 37.80
N LEU A 1141 -36.80 44.05 38.74
CA LEU A 1141 -37.01 43.77 40.16
C LEU A 1141 -35.85 44.37 40.98
N LYS A 1142 -36.22 45.19 41.98
CA LYS A 1142 -35.41 45.92 42.98
C LYS A 1142 -34.90 47.31 42.60
N GLU A 1143 -35.84 48.23 42.35
CA GLU A 1143 -35.73 49.57 42.94
C GLU A 1143 -36.05 49.46 44.43
N GLY A 1144 -35.04 49.69 45.29
CA GLY A 1144 -35.23 49.68 46.74
C GLY A 1144 -33.92 49.53 47.51
N ASN A 1145 -33.45 50.66 48.02
CA ASN A 1145 -32.40 50.88 49.03
C ASN A 1145 -30.92 50.99 48.60
N PHE A 1146 -30.35 52.13 49.06
CA PHE A 1146 -28.95 52.53 49.29
C PHE A 1146 -28.31 53.53 48.31
N PRO A 1147 -27.49 54.48 48.82
CA PRO A 1147 -27.78 55.91 48.76
C PRO A 1147 -26.78 56.70 47.90
N SER A 1148 -27.07 57.99 47.71
CA SER A 1148 -26.25 58.98 47.03
C SER A 1148 -24.79 59.02 47.51
N VAL A 1149 -23.81 58.75 46.63
CA VAL A 1149 -22.43 59.25 46.78
C VAL A 1149 -21.85 59.57 45.39
N ARG A 1150 -21.57 60.86 45.19
CA ARG A 1150 -20.71 61.41 44.13
C ARG A 1150 -19.36 60.67 44.10
N GLY A 1151 -18.95 60.17 42.94
CA GLY A 1151 -17.54 59.81 42.72
C GLY A 1151 -17.28 58.49 41.99
N ARG A 1152 -17.60 58.43 40.69
CA ARG A 1152 -16.92 57.53 39.74
C ARG A 1152 -16.85 58.19 38.37
N ARG A 1153 -15.73 58.86 38.06
CA ARG A 1153 -15.39 59.25 36.67
C ARG A 1153 -15.11 57.95 35.90
N HIS A 1154 -16.04 57.54 35.05
CA HIS A 1154 -15.89 56.35 34.21
C HIS A 1154 -15.11 56.70 32.92
N LEU A 1155 -13.91 56.13 32.81
CA LEU A 1155 -13.23 55.57 31.62
C LEU A 1155 -13.58 56.15 30.24
N ASN A 1156 -13.07 57.33 29.90
CA ASN A 1156 -12.88 57.80 28.52
C ASN A 1156 -11.59 58.65 28.48
N PHE A 1157 -10.43 58.02 28.30
CA PHE A 1157 -9.13 58.71 28.36
C PHE A 1157 -8.95 59.65 27.16
N ALA A 1158 -9.29 59.20 25.95
CA ALA A 1158 -9.20 60.01 24.73
C ALA A 1158 -10.09 61.27 24.76
N SER A 1159 -11.31 61.18 25.31
CA SER A 1159 -12.21 62.35 25.41
C SER A 1159 -11.76 63.39 26.44
N ALA A 1160 -11.00 62.99 27.46
CA ALA A 1160 -10.45 63.95 28.43
C ALA A 1160 -9.25 64.68 27.81
N VAL A 1161 -8.34 63.94 27.16
CA VAL A 1161 -7.10 64.45 26.57
C VAL A 1161 -7.32 65.29 25.31
N LEU A 1162 -8.14 64.83 24.34
CA LEU A 1162 -8.41 65.56 23.10
C LEU A 1162 -9.14 66.90 23.35
N SER A 1163 -9.85 67.03 24.47
CA SER A 1163 -10.49 68.31 24.86
C SER A 1163 -9.51 69.34 25.41
N THR A 1164 -8.36 68.91 25.93
CA THR A 1164 -7.35 69.78 26.54
C THR A 1164 -6.42 70.45 25.52
N ARG A 1165 -6.24 69.89 24.32
CA ARG A 1165 -5.46 70.52 23.22
C ARG A 1165 -6.27 71.40 22.26
N VAL A 1166 -7.60 71.37 22.31
CA VAL A 1166 -8.46 72.32 21.54
C VAL A 1166 -8.76 73.60 22.34
N ARG A 1167 -8.17 73.73 23.54
CA ARG A 1167 -8.07 74.99 24.29
C ARG A 1167 -6.60 75.36 24.52
N LEU A 1168 -5.84 75.47 23.44
CA LEU A 1168 -4.65 76.32 23.31
C LEU A 1168 -4.53 76.75 21.85
#